data_AF-A0A8C5STZ0-F1
#
_entry.id   AF-A0A8C5STZ0-F1
#
_cell.length_a   1.000
_cell.length_b   1.000
_cell.length_c   1.000
_cell.angle_alpha   90.00
_cell.angle_beta   90.00
_cell.angle_gamma   90.00
#
_symmetry.space_group_name_H-M   'P 1'
#
loop_
_entity.id
_entity.type
_entity.pdbx_description
1 polymer ?
#
loop_
_entity_poly.entity_id
_entity_poly.type
_entity_poly.pdbx_seq_one_letter_code
_entity_poly.pdbx_strand_id
1 'polypeptide(L)'
;NIYFIFKSVQGHMHLLGCWLDKPVLSRFSEAGSVVVVAHPAPPIQPPPPPRLFPLAGPVIKAEVGDTIQVTFANKASWPFSIQPHGGLYRKPWEEAPYQDDLLKNGASIKPFGNFTYLWVLPPHVGPTASDPPCLTWMYSSAVDPTKDINSGLVGPLLICRPGTLNERNKQKGIDKEFYLLFGVFNENLSWYLNTNRKYLKYTLGKEELFDDHIFKESNRMHGMSMYPIWGMEAKISQFRRGGWRSCGSSISFHSSRIKYLNKLTMNGCLHRLTSSFFLRKSFRTAFKEKLESNSSLHYCLYNDNLQIKGKHGQFIEIVLTINGFLFGNLPLLDTCKGDTISWHLLGFGSETDVHGVAFQGNTILMNGMRRDTTSLFPHTCATALMQPDNQGTFDVYCQTSNHYQNGMRGSYSVRQCGEEAYFPGRQDGTVRTFYIMAEEMEWDYAPDRSWENFEIHSYGDIFLNHENGRLGSRYKKAVYREYTDGTFKTPKNRTDAEQHLGILGPFIWAEVGDVLNIVFRNNATQPYSIHAHGVLEKNHRDSKTAMPGEIVTYQWDVPERSGPGPNDSACLSWIYYSTVDRVKDLYSGLVGPLKVCRKGTLDSNGRRKGVSKEFALLFLVFDENQSWYLEENVKIYIQGDWNRSHQQDEEFMESNKMHAINGKVYGNLPGLEMCEGDWVNWYLLGMGQEIDVHTVHFHAETFIYRSYRADVVDLFPGTFEMVEMQVGNPGTWLLHCHVADHIHAGMETLFTILPRQASG
;
A
#
# COMPACT_ATOMS: atom_id res chain seq x y z
N ASN A 1 26.10 0.64 23.69
CA ASN A 1 25.23 1.45 24.58
C ASN A 1 24.46 2.44 23.74
N ILE A 2 23.16 2.25 23.61
CA ILE A 2 22.23 3.22 23.02
C ILE A 2 21.32 3.69 24.15
N TYR A 3 21.16 5.01 24.31
CA TYR A 3 20.26 5.58 25.31
C TYR A 3 18.95 5.98 24.62
N PHE A 4 17.83 5.36 24.98
CA PHE A 4 16.51 5.80 24.52
C PHE A 4 15.80 6.62 25.58
N ILE A 5 15.20 7.72 25.14
CA ILE A 5 14.33 8.56 25.94
C ILE A 5 13.00 8.64 25.24
N PHE A 6 11.97 8.20 25.94
CA PHE A 6 10.60 8.37 25.51
C PHE A 6 10.08 9.66 26.10
N LYS A 7 9.45 10.50 25.28
CA LYS A 7 8.91 11.79 25.68
C LYS A 7 7.47 11.86 25.19
N SER A 8 6.53 12.20 26.05
CA SER A 8 5.21 12.64 25.61
C SER A 8 5.37 13.96 24.87
N VAL A 9 4.87 14.05 23.64
CA VAL A 9 4.92 15.24 22.81
C VAL A 9 3.50 15.76 22.61
N GLN A 10 3.24 17.00 23.01
CA GLN A 10 2.08 17.76 22.53
C GLN A 10 2.53 18.57 21.32
N GLY A 11 1.92 18.29 20.16
CA GLY A 11 2.05 19.11 18.96
C GLY A 11 1.19 20.37 19.04
N HIS A 12 1.64 21.43 18.37
CA HIS A 12 0.81 22.58 17.99
C HIS A 12 1.10 22.85 16.52
N MET A 13 0.12 22.59 15.65
CA MET A 13 0.30 22.66 14.20
C MET A 13 -0.51 23.81 13.61
N HIS A 14 0.13 24.98 13.49
CA HIS A 14 -0.47 26.14 12.83
C HIS A 14 -0.65 25.90 11.32
N LEU A 15 -1.90 25.75 10.89
CA LEU A 15 -2.30 25.78 9.49
C LEU A 15 -2.15 27.18 8.90
N LEU A 16 -1.45 27.27 7.76
CA LEU A 16 -1.46 28.40 6.85
C LEU A 16 -1.61 27.87 5.43
N GLY A 17 -2.86 27.56 5.05
CA GLY A 17 -3.24 27.09 3.72
C GLY A 17 -4.36 27.98 3.17
N CYS A 18 -4.11 28.57 2.00
CA CYS A 18 -5.10 29.39 1.29
C CYS A 18 -6.06 28.51 0.49
N TRP A 19 -7.35 28.88 0.50
CA TRP A 19 -8.36 28.55 -0.52
C TRP A 19 -8.54 27.07 -0.91
N LEU A 20 -9.21 26.31 -0.03
CA LEU A 20 -10.08 25.18 -0.39
C LEU A 20 -11.28 25.17 0.58
N ASP A 21 -12.50 25.39 0.07
CA ASP A 21 -13.72 25.56 0.88
C ASP A 21 -14.30 24.23 1.42
N LYS A 22 -13.56 23.58 2.34
CA LYS A 22 -14.09 22.52 3.22
C LYS A 22 -13.57 22.70 4.67
N PRO A 23 -14.23 23.50 5.52
CA PRO A 23 -13.69 23.95 6.81
C PRO A 23 -13.72 22.93 7.97
N VAL A 24 -14.04 21.65 7.71
CA VAL A 24 -14.27 20.63 8.76
C VAL A 24 -13.11 19.63 8.90
N LEU A 25 -12.50 19.18 7.80
CA LEU A 25 -11.45 18.15 7.81
C LEU A 25 -10.12 18.62 8.44
N SER A 26 -9.88 19.93 8.49
CA SER A 26 -8.59 20.50 8.94
C SER A 26 -8.46 20.67 10.47
N ARG A 27 -9.32 20.06 11.29
CA ARG A 27 -9.38 20.31 12.76
C ARG A 27 -9.21 19.09 13.66
N PHE A 28 -9.02 17.89 13.11
CA PHE A 28 -8.91 16.65 13.89
C PHE A 28 -7.49 16.04 13.91
N SER A 29 -6.51 16.65 13.24
CA SER A 29 -5.16 16.09 13.04
C SER A 29 -4.16 16.34 14.20
N GLU A 30 -4.62 16.61 15.42
CA GLU A 30 -3.76 16.73 16.62
C GLU A 30 -4.10 15.65 17.66
N ALA A 31 -3.25 14.62 17.76
CA ALA A 31 -3.28 13.62 18.82
C ALA A 31 -1.97 13.65 19.64
N GLY A 32 -2.07 13.34 20.94
CA GLY A 32 -0.91 13.14 21.81
C GLY A 32 -0.44 11.70 21.75
N SER A 33 0.73 11.47 21.14
CA SER A 33 1.36 10.15 21.01
C SER A 33 2.72 10.13 21.73
N VAL A 34 3.37 8.96 21.78
CA VAL A 34 4.69 8.77 22.39
C VAL A 34 5.70 8.30 21.34
N VAL A 35 6.87 8.93 21.31
CA VAL A 35 7.92 8.62 20.32
C VAL A 35 9.20 8.18 21.04
N VAL A 36 9.90 7.21 20.45
CA VAL A 36 11.21 6.73 20.89
C VAL A 36 12.29 7.68 20.36
N VAL A 37 13.18 8.20 21.22
CA VAL A 37 14.29 9.10 20.78
C VAL A 37 15.65 8.58 21.24
N ALA A 38 16.61 8.47 20.32
CA ALA A 38 17.99 8.07 20.61
C ALA A 38 18.87 9.21 21.12
N HIS A 39 19.77 8.91 22.04
CA HIS A 39 20.84 9.79 22.51
C HIS A 39 22.20 9.06 22.56
N PRO A 40 23.31 9.73 22.20
CA PRO A 40 24.66 9.15 22.25
C PRO A 40 25.26 9.10 23.67
N ALA A 41 24.66 9.79 24.64
CA ALA A 41 25.08 9.86 26.04
C ALA A 41 23.87 10.16 26.93
N PRO A 42 23.90 9.83 28.25
CA PRO A 42 22.84 10.23 29.17
C PRO A 42 22.78 11.77 29.24
N PRO A 43 21.66 12.42 28.88
CA PRO A 43 21.65 13.86 28.66
C PRO A 43 21.66 14.63 29.98
N ILE A 44 22.65 15.52 30.09
CA ILE A 44 22.85 16.43 31.24
C ILE A 44 21.79 17.54 31.27
N GLN A 45 21.17 17.85 30.12
CA GLN A 45 20.01 18.75 29.98
C GLN A 45 19.04 18.22 28.92
N PRO A 46 17.73 18.49 29.02
CA PRO A 46 16.79 18.16 27.95
C PRO A 46 17.14 18.97 26.68
N PRO A 47 17.32 18.33 25.52
CA PRO A 47 17.55 19.07 24.28
C PRO A 47 16.33 19.91 23.90
N PRO A 48 16.50 21.03 23.17
CA PRO A 48 15.38 21.74 22.57
C PRO A 48 14.60 20.75 21.66
N PRO A 49 13.26 20.77 21.68
CA PRO A 49 12.49 19.87 20.84
C PRO A 49 12.77 20.17 19.36
N PRO A 50 13.22 19.18 18.54
CA PRO A 50 13.11 19.31 17.09
C PRO A 50 11.62 19.40 16.73
N ARG A 51 11.29 20.12 15.66
CA ARG A 51 9.90 20.51 15.38
C ARG A 51 8.99 19.35 14.97
N LEU A 52 9.55 18.25 14.46
CA LEU A 52 8.86 16.99 14.23
C LEU A 52 9.80 15.81 14.46
N PHE A 53 9.23 14.68 14.87
CA PHE A 53 9.85 13.36 14.82
C PHE A 53 8.98 12.48 13.88
N PRO A 54 9.57 11.58 13.07
CA PRO A 54 8.80 10.46 12.53
C PRO A 54 8.25 9.62 13.68
N LEU A 55 7.09 8.99 13.49
CA LEU A 55 6.46 8.21 14.57
C LEU A 55 7.26 6.93 14.88
N ALA A 56 7.86 6.34 13.84
CA ALA A 56 8.78 5.21 13.98
C ALA A 56 10.04 5.62 14.77
N GLY A 57 10.42 4.76 15.71
CA GLY A 57 11.63 4.91 16.49
C GLY A 57 12.93 4.83 15.68
N PRO A 58 14.07 5.21 16.28
CA PRO A 58 15.38 5.16 15.66
C PRO A 58 15.82 3.74 15.30
N VAL A 59 16.48 3.59 14.15
CA VAL A 59 17.02 2.29 13.70
C VAL A 59 18.07 1.76 14.67
N ILE A 60 17.87 0.55 15.18
CA ILE A 60 18.91 -0.23 15.88
C ILE A 60 19.57 -1.14 14.85
N LYS A 61 20.90 -1.17 14.79
CA LYS A 61 21.66 -2.09 13.92
C LYS A 61 22.72 -2.81 14.72
N ALA A 62 22.94 -4.08 14.40
CA ALA A 62 23.99 -4.90 14.99
C ALA A 62 24.38 -6.07 14.07
N GLU A 63 25.55 -6.65 14.30
CA GLU A 63 26.00 -7.85 13.61
C GLU A 63 25.86 -9.11 14.48
N VAL A 64 25.78 -10.28 13.85
CA VAL A 64 25.91 -11.56 14.53
C VAL A 64 27.21 -11.62 15.34
N GLY A 65 27.11 -11.98 16.61
CA GLY A 65 28.19 -11.95 17.59
C GLY A 65 28.15 -10.72 18.50
N ASP A 66 27.42 -9.66 18.14
CA ASP A 66 27.25 -8.49 19.00
C ASP A 66 26.38 -8.79 20.23
N THR A 67 26.53 -7.93 21.23
CA THR A 67 25.60 -7.81 22.35
C THR A 67 25.07 -6.38 22.40
N ILE A 68 23.79 -6.22 22.11
CA ILE A 68 23.10 -4.92 22.11
C ILE A 68 22.75 -4.56 23.56
N GLN A 69 23.33 -3.49 24.07
CA GLN A 69 22.96 -2.89 25.34
C GLN A 69 22.10 -1.64 25.12
N VAL A 70 20.82 -1.73 25.50
CA VAL A 70 19.80 -0.68 25.34
C VAL A 70 19.42 -0.13 26.70
N THR A 71 19.79 1.12 26.99
CA THR A 71 19.34 1.82 28.21
C THR A 71 18.10 2.63 27.89
N PHE A 72 16.95 2.14 28.33
CA PHE A 72 15.64 2.78 28.20
C PHE A 72 15.36 3.67 29.41
N ALA A 73 14.98 4.93 29.17
CA ALA A 73 14.40 5.82 30.16
C ALA A 73 12.99 6.23 29.77
N ASN A 74 12.01 5.88 30.59
CA ASN A 74 10.61 6.22 30.39
C ASN A 74 10.33 7.62 30.96
N LYS A 75 10.04 8.62 30.12
CA LYS A 75 9.51 9.94 30.58
C LYS A 75 8.07 10.17 30.12
N ALA A 76 7.35 9.12 29.78
CA ALA A 76 5.94 9.15 29.48
C ALA A 76 5.10 8.89 30.76
N SER A 77 3.80 9.17 30.67
CA SER A 77 2.87 9.08 31.81
C SER A 77 2.43 7.67 32.18
N TRP A 78 2.70 6.68 31.33
CA TRP A 78 2.31 5.28 31.47
C TRP A 78 3.56 4.37 31.57
N PRO A 79 3.46 3.19 32.21
CA PRO A 79 4.55 2.22 32.21
C PRO A 79 4.70 1.58 30.81
N PHE A 80 5.94 1.43 30.36
CA PHE A 80 6.27 0.88 29.03
C PHE A 80 7.48 -0.06 29.13
N SER A 81 7.82 -0.75 28.04
CA SER A 81 9.01 -1.60 27.87
C SER A 81 9.60 -1.43 26.45
N ILE A 82 10.55 -2.27 26.05
CA ILE A 82 11.07 -2.32 24.67
C ILE A 82 11.53 -3.74 24.33
N GLN A 83 10.60 -4.54 23.81
CA GLN A 83 10.84 -5.91 23.36
C GLN A 83 11.43 -5.91 21.93
N PRO A 84 12.52 -6.65 21.66
CA PRO A 84 13.02 -6.87 20.31
C PRO A 84 12.37 -8.10 19.65
N HIS A 85 12.15 -8.04 18.34
CA HIS A 85 11.95 -9.22 17.51
C HIS A 85 13.30 -9.69 16.95
N GLY A 86 13.51 -11.01 16.84
CA GLY A 86 14.77 -11.58 16.32
C GLY A 86 16.00 -11.49 17.24
N GLY A 87 15.90 -10.90 18.43
CA GLY A 87 16.99 -10.86 19.42
C GLY A 87 16.86 -11.93 20.50
N LEU A 88 17.98 -12.48 21.00
CA LEU A 88 17.96 -13.41 22.15
C LEU A 88 18.18 -12.65 23.47
N TYR A 89 17.24 -12.78 24.41
CA TYR A 89 17.32 -12.18 25.75
C TYR A 89 17.07 -13.23 26.85
N ARG A 90 17.40 -12.86 28.10
CA ARG A 90 17.18 -13.72 29.29
C ARG A 90 15.99 -13.20 30.09
N LYS A 91 15.31 -14.09 30.81
CA LYS A 91 14.12 -13.82 31.65
C LYS A 91 14.15 -12.54 32.52
N PRO A 92 15.26 -12.18 33.20
CA PRO A 92 15.31 -10.91 33.94
C PRO A 92 15.12 -9.66 33.07
N TRP A 93 15.54 -9.74 31.81
CA TRP A 93 15.48 -8.70 30.79
C TRP A 93 14.26 -8.82 29.89
N GLU A 94 13.41 -9.84 30.07
CA GLU A 94 12.21 -10.00 29.26
C GLU A 94 11.23 -8.83 29.47
N GLU A 95 10.69 -8.37 28.36
CA GLU A 95 10.03 -7.06 28.24
C GLU A 95 8.49 -7.13 28.26
N ALA A 96 7.91 -8.33 28.35
CA ALA A 96 6.48 -8.58 28.39
C ALA A 96 6.00 -9.10 29.76
N PRO A 97 4.92 -8.55 30.36
CA PRO A 97 4.39 -8.99 31.65
C PRO A 97 3.43 -10.17 31.48
N TYR A 98 3.83 -11.34 31.97
CA TYR A 98 2.98 -12.53 32.08
C TYR A 98 3.42 -13.42 33.25
N GLN A 99 2.53 -14.28 33.74
CA GLN A 99 2.79 -15.16 34.86
C GLN A 99 3.59 -16.40 34.44
N ASP A 100 4.81 -16.53 34.96
CA ASP A 100 5.67 -17.71 34.84
C ASP A 100 6.55 -17.91 36.10
N ASP A 101 6.15 -17.29 37.21
CA ASP A 101 6.85 -17.25 38.51
C ASP A 101 8.31 -16.71 38.48
N LEU A 102 8.73 -16.06 37.38
CA LEU A 102 10.06 -15.45 37.24
C LEU A 102 10.04 -13.92 37.37
N LEU A 103 11.10 -13.37 37.97
CA LEU A 103 11.28 -11.93 38.14
C LEU A 103 11.66 -11.24 36.81
N LYS A 104 10.71 -10.53 36.20
CA LYS A 104 10.92 -9.73 34.99
C LYS A 104 11.05 -8.23 35.30
N ASN A 105 12.25 -7.79 35.69
CA ASN A 105 12.49 -6.37 36.01
C ASN A 105 12.35 -5.45 34.77
N GLY A 106 12.54 -6.00 33.56
CA GLY A 106 12.40 -5.29 32.29
C GLY A 106 10.97 -5.14 31.77
N ALA A 107 9.99 -5.87 32.32
CA ALA A 107 8.66 -6.02 31.73
C ALA A 107 7.69 -4.87 31.97
N SER A 108 7.99 -3.93 32.86
CA SER A 108 7.14 -2.76 33.11
C SER A 108 7.92 -1.62 33.75
N ILE A 109 8.49 -0.74 32.93
CA ILE A 109 9.29 0.38 33.42
C ILE A 109 8.35 1.54 33.72
N LYS A 110 8.16 1.80 35.01
CA LYS A 110 7.28 2.85 35.54
C LYS A 110 7.66 4.24 34.98
N PRO A 111 6.70 5.19 34.92
CA PRO A 111 6.97 6.59 34.60
C PRO A 111 8.17 7.15 35.38
N PHE A 112 9.05 7.87 34.67
CA PHE A 112 10.33 8.41 35.16
C PHE A 112 11.38 7.37 35.59
N GLY A 113 11.10 6.07 35.42
CA GLY A 113 12.05 4.98 35.62
C GLY A 113 13.05 4.83 34.47
N ASN A 114 14.10 4.06 34.72
CA ASN A 114 15.02 3.60 33.69
C ASN A 114 15.35 2.12 33.86
N PHE A 115 15.79 1.50 32.78
CA PHE A 115 16.22 0.11 32.74
C PHE A 115 17.28 -0.08 31.67
N THR A 116 18.05 -1.17 31.74
CA THR A 116 19.01 -1.53 30.70
C THR A 116 18.81 -2.97 30.28
N TYR A 117 18.35 -3.14 29.05
CA TYR A 117 18.18 -4.43 28.39
C TYR A 117 19.51 -4.87 27.77
N LEU A 118 19.67 -6.19 27.68
CA LEU A 118 20.84 -6.83 27.08
C LEU A 118 20.35 -7.94 26.14
N TRP A 119 20.50 -7.70 24.84
CA TRP A 119 20.13 -8.64 23.79
C TRP A 119 21.42 -9.20 23.18
N VAL A 120 21.50 -10.52 23.04
CA VAL A 120 22.66 -11.23 22.48
C VAL A 120 22.28 -11.74 21.08
N LEU A 121 23.20 -11.65 20.12
CA LEU A 121 22.96 -12.10 18.75
C LEU A 121 23.82 -13.34 18.41
N PRO A 122 23.46 -14.54 18.87
CA PRO A 122 24.16 -15.77 18.47
C PRO A 122 23.95 -16.08 16.97
N PRO A 123 24.78 -16.94 16.36
CA PRO A 123 24.69 -17.24 14.92
C PRO A 123 23.32 -17.72 14.41
N HIS A 124 22.51 -18.38 15.25
CA HIS A 124 21.21 -18.93 14.83
C HIS A 124 20.06 -17.90 14.79
N VAL A 125 20.24 -16.68 15.30
CA VAL A 125 19.25 -15.58 15.13
C VAL A 125 19.63 -14.61 14.01
N GLY A 126 20.78 -14.84 13.36
CA GLY A 126 21.25 -14.04 12.24
C GLY A 126 20.76 -14.53 10.88
N PRO A 127 21.06 -13.78 9.81
CA PRO A 127 20.74 -14.21 8.45
C PRO A 127 21.46 -15.52 8.08
N THR A 128 20.71 -16.48 7.57
CA THR A 128 21.21 -17.75 7.01
C THR A 128 22.02 -17.52 5.73
N ALA A 129 22.48 -18.57 5.04
CA ALA A 129 23.23 -18.41 3.78
C ALA A 129 22.36 -17.90 2.61
N SER A 130 21.06 -18.23 2.58
CA SER A 130 20.11 -17.84 1.53
C SER A 130 19.48 -16.46 1.74
N ASP A 131 19.54 -15.93 2.95
CA ASP A 131 18.95 -14.62 3.30
C ASP A 131 19.72 -13.44 2.67
N PRO A 132 19.13 -12.22 2.68
CA PRO A 132 19.90 -10.99 2.47
C PRO A 132 21.02 -10.81 3.53
N PRO A 133 22.03 -9.96 3.28
CA PRO A 133 23.12 -9.69 4.23
C PRO A 133 22.68 -9.15 5.60
N CYS A 134 21.50 -8.52 5.64
CA CYS A 134 20.85 -8.04 6.85
C CYS A 134 19.35 -8.35 6.78
N LEU A 135 18.76 -8.74 7.92
CA LEU A 135 17.33 -8.97 8.08
C LEU A 135 16.68 -7.82 8.86
N THR A 136 15.60 -7.26 8.30
CA THR A 136 14.67 -6.38 9.02
C THR A 136 13.94 -7.13 10.12
N TRP A 137 13.88 -6.52 11.29
CA TRP A 137 13.06 -6.86 12.44
C TRP A 137 12.46 -5.57 13.00
N MET A 138 11.67 -5.67 14.07
CA MET A 138 11.18 -4.52 14.83
C MET A 138 11.51 -4.63 16.31
N TYR A 139 11.32 -3.53 17.03
CA TYR A 139 11.14 -3.52 18.46
C TYR A 139 9.88 -2.70 18.80
N SER A 140 9.19 -3.06 19.88
CA SER A 140 7.98 -2.40 20.35
C SER A 140 7.86 -2.46 21.87
N SER A 141 6.99 -1.66 22.48
CA SER A 141 6.65 -1.85 23.91
C SER A 141 5.61 -2.96 24.05
N ALA A 142 5.74 -3.75 25.11
CA ALA A 142 5.00 -4.98 25.31
C ALA A 142 4.32 -5.07 26.69
N VAL A 143 4.07 -3.93 27.35
CA VAL A 143 3.31 -3.87 28.62
C VAL A 143 1.84 -4.16 28.36
N ASP A 144 1.31 -3.56 27.30
CA ASP A 144 0.03 -3.87 26.67
C ASP A 144 0.27 -3.72 25.16
N PRO A 145 0.74 -4.78 24.45
CA PRO A 145 1.22 -4.66 23.06
C PRO A 145 0.23 -3.95 22.13
N THR A 146 -1.07 -4.20 22.33
CA THR A 146 -2.16 -3.59 21.56
C THR A 146 -2.22 -2.07 21.77
N LYS A 147 -2.18 -1.60 23.03
CA LYS A 147 -2.25 -0.16 23.30
C LYS A 147 -0.91 0.56 23.08
N ASP A 148 0.18 -0.12 23.39
CA ASP A 148 1.54 0.39 23.34
C ASP A 148 1.94 0.77 21.91
N ILE A 149 1.73 -0.15 20.95
CA ILE A 149 2.01 0.09 19.52
C ILE A 149 1.09 1.19 18.99
N ASN A 150 -0.22 1.15 19.31
CA ASN A 150 -1.17 2.18 18.89
C ASN A 150 -0.92 3.57 19.53
N SER A 151 -0.14 3.66 20.61
CA SER A 151 0.37 4.92 21.18
C SER A 151 1.70 5.40 20.54
N GLY A 152 2.24 4.67 19.56
CA GLY A 152 3.43 5.03 18.78
C GLY A 152 4.72 4.28 19.13
N LEU A 153 4.66 3.24 19.96
CA LEU A 153 5.85 2.58 20.52
C LEU A 153 6.37 1.44 19.63
N VAL A 154 6.87 1.79 18.44
CA VAL A 154 7.44 0.85 17.47
C VAL A 154 8.65 1.45 16.74
N GLY A 155 9.66 0.63 16.42
CA GLY A 155 10.81 1.04 15.62
C GLY A 155 11.54 -0.13 14.96
N PRO A 156 12.39 0.12 13.95
CA PRO A 156 13.08 -0.92 13.20
C PRO A 156 14.38 -1.39 13.88
N LEU A 157 14.60 -2.69 13.82
CA LEU A 157 15.82 -3.38 14.24
C LEU A 157 16.42 -4.09 13.02
N LEU A 158 17.74 -4.02 12.83
CA LEU A 158 18.43 -4.65 11.72
C LEU A 158 19.54 -5.58 12.24
N ILE A 159 19.46 -6.86 11.88
CA ILE A 159 20.44 -7.88 12.28
C ILE A 159 21.20 -8.34 11.04
N CYS A 160 22.52 -8.11 11.03
CA CYS A 160 23.40 -8.31 9.88
C CYS A 160 24.39 -9.47 10.07
N ARG A 161 24.88 -10.05 8.98
CA ARG A 161 26.03 -10.98 9.03
C ARG A 161 27.31 -10.23 9.47
N PRO A 162 28.29 -10.92 10.10
CA PRO A 162 29.53 -10.28 10.55
C PRO A 162 30.31 -9.63 9.40
N GLY A 163 30.80 -8.41 9.62
CA GLY A 163 31.54 -7.63 8.64
C GLY A 163 30.70 -7.01 7.52
N THR A 164 29.37 -7.00 7.61
CA THR A 164 28.47 -6.38 6.61
C THR A 164 28.35 -4.87 6.82
N LEU A 165 28.41 -4.39 8.06
CA LEU A 165 28.37 -2.98 8.42
C LEU A 165 29.76 -2.34 8.32
N ASN A 166 29.79 -1.04 8.01
CA ASN A 166 31.00 -0.22 8.03
C ASN A 166 31.11 0.58 9.35
N GLU A 167 32.20 1.35 9.52
CA GLU A 167 32.46 2.19 10.70
C GLU A 167 31.40 3.28 10.99
N ARG A 168 30.43 3.46 10.09
CA ARG A 168 29.30 4.39 10.23
C ARG A 168 27.97 3.65 10.41
N ASN A 169 27.97 2.34 10.67
CA ASN A 169 26.77 1.50 10.75
C ASN A 169 25.92 1.48 9.45
N LYS A 170 26.52 1.77 8.29
CA LYS A 170 25.87 1.59 6.99
C LYS A 170 26.22 0.23 6.40
N GLN A 171 25.28 -0.42 5.72
CA GLN A 171 25.55 -1.66 4.98
C GLN A 171 26.57 -1.41 3.85
N LYS A 172 27.56 -2.30 3.71
CA LYS A 172 28.52 -2.29 2.60
C LYS A 172 27.84 -2.71 1.31
N GLY A 173 28.11 -2.01 0.20
CA GLY A 173 27.48 -2.27 -1.10
C GLY A 173 26.03 -1.77 -1.23
N ILE A 174 25.50 -1.07 -0.22
CA ILE A 174 24.19 -0.41 -0.28
C ILE A 174 24.39 1.11 -0.31
N ASP A 175 23.76 1.78 -1.27
CA ASP A 175 23.83 3.22 -1.47
C ASP A 175 22.76 3.96 -0.65
N LYS A 176 21.56 3.39 -0.54
CA LYS A 176 20.45 3.92 0.25
C LYS A 176 19.78 2.82 1.08
N GLU A 177 19.47 3.14 2.34
CA GLU A 177 18.67 2.30 3.22
C GLU A 177 17.40 3.08 3.58
N PHE A 178 16.23 2.55 3.25
CA PHE A 178 14.93 3.14 3.59
C PHE A 178 14.15 2.22 4.52
N TYR A 179 13.44 2.81 5.47
CA TYR A 179 12.64 2.10 6.46
C TYR A 179 11.20 2.57 6.32
N LEU A 180 10.27 1.68 5.99
CA LEU A 180 8.85 1.99 5.81
C LEU A 180 7.99 1.11 6.73
N LEU A 181 7.28 1.77 7.63
CA LEU A 181 6.31 1.19 8.55
C LEU A 181 4.90 1.39 7.99
N PHE A 182 4.20 0.29 7.69
CA PHE A 182 2.82 0.25 7.21
C PHE A 182 1.90 -0.22 8.33
N GLY A 183 0.81 0.51 8.55
CA GLY A 183 -0.26 0.07 9.45
C GLY A 183 -1.22 1.16 9.90
N VAL A 184 -2.34 0.75 10.49
CA VAL A 184 -3.32 1.66 11.11
C VAL A 184 -2.90 2.02 12.54
N PHE A 185 -2.74 3.31 12.84
CA PHE A 185 -2.64 3.78 14.23
C PHE A 185 -4.04 4.03 14.78
N ASN A 186 -4.64 3.03 15.41
CA ASN A 186 -5.96 3.12 16.01
C ASN A 186 -5.88 3.83 17.39
N GLU A 187 -6.02 5.16 17.40
CA GLU A 187 -5.97 5.98 18.62
C GLU A 187 -7.16 5.69 19.58
N ASN A 188 -8.20 4.94 19.17
CA ASN A 188 -9.18 4.39 20.13
C ASN A 188 -8.54 3.38 21.11
N LEU A 189 -7.47 2.70 20.67
CA LEU A 189 -6.71 1.74 21.48
C LEU A 189 -5.53 2.41 22.19
N SER A 190 -5.20 3.67 21.88
CA SER A 190 -4.10 4.40 22.49
C SER A 190 -4.36 4.70 23.97
N TRP A 191 -3.31 4.56 24.80
CA TRP A 191 -3.29 4.99 26.21
C TRP A 191 -3.63 6.47 26.43
N TYR A 192 -3.60 7.27 25.36
CA TYR A 192 -3.80 8.72 25.39
C TYR A 192 -5.19 9.16 24.93
N LEU A 193 -6.09 8.25 24.50
CA LEU A 193 -7.44 8.57 24.03
C LEU A 193 -8.20 9.52 24.98
N ASN A 194 -8.18 9.26 26.28
CA ASN A 194 -8.87 10.09 27.28
C ASN A 194 -8.23 11.47 27.47
N THR A 195 -6.93 11.62 27.20
CA THR A 195 -6.21 12.90 27.20
C THR A 195 -6.55 13.68 25.92
N ASN A 196 -6.54 12.99 24.78
CA ASN A 196 -6.88 13.54 23.47
C ASN A 196 -8.34 14.03 23.45
N ARG A 197 -9.31 13.22 23.94
CA ARG A 197 -10.72 13.62 24.16
C ARG A 197 -10.84 14.88 25.02
N LYS A 198 -10.08 15.00 26.12
CA LYS A 198 -10.11 16.20 26.99
C LYS A 198 -9.56 17.45 26.30
N TYR A 199 -8.48 17.31 25.53
CA TYR A 199 -7.91 18.40 24.73
C TYR A 199 -8.89 18.84 23.63
N LEU A 200 -9.42 17.90 22.84
CA LEU A 200 -10.42 18.18 21.80
C LEU A 200 -11.70 18.82 22.38
N LYS A 201 -12.18 18.36 23.55
CA LYS A 201 -13.30 19.00 24.26
C LYS A 201 -13.00 20.46 24.62
N TYR A 202 -11.78 20.75 25.10
CA TYR A 202 -11.36 22.12 25.43
C TYR A 202 -11.22 23.01 24.17
N THR A 203 -10.71 22.46 23.07
CA THR A 203 -10.42 23.20 21.83
C THR A 203 -11.66 23.36 20.92
N LEU A 204 -12.60 22.42 20.93
CA LEU A 204 -13.76 22.39 20.00
C LEU A 204 -15.12 22.65 20.66
N GLY A 205 -15.23 22.57 22.00
CA GLY A 205 -16.42 23.01 22.74
C GLY A 205 -17.72 22.26 22.48
N LYS A 206 -17.67 21.02 21.96
CA LYS A 206 -18.84 20.15 21.73
C LYS A 206 -18.74 18.88 22.59
N GLU A 207 -19.83 18.53 23.27
CA GLU A 207 -19.87 17.35 24.17
C GLU A 207 -20.45 16.08 23.52
N GLU A 208 -21.30 16.22 22.50
CA GLU A 208 -22.15 15.12 21.98
C GLU A 208 -21.46 14.21 20.94
N LEU A 209 -20.15 14.38 20.70
CA LEU A 209 -19.44 13.77 19.57
C LEU A 209 -18.66 12.49 19.91
N PHE A 210 -18.64 12.01 21.15
CA PHE A 210 -17.60 11.08 21.59
C PHE A 210 -17.94 9.58 21.58
N ASP A 211 -19.21 9.18 21.57
CA ASP A 211 -19.62 7.74 21.49
C ASP A 211 -20.22 7.34 20.13
N ASP A 212 -20.25 8.28 19.19
CA ASP A 212 -20.68 8.05 17.80
C ASP A 212 -19.71 7.08 17.08
N HIS A 213 -20.26 6.22 16.21
CA HIS A 213 -19.49 5.39 15.28
C HIS A 213 -18.56 6.26 14.43
N ILE A 214 -19.08 7.40 13.96
CA ILE A 214 -18.37 8.47 13.24
C ILE A 214 -17.08 8.91 13.98
N PHE A 215 -17.11 9.00 15.31
CA PHE A 215 -15.93 9.39 16.09
C PHE A 215 -14.93 8.23 16.29
N LYS A 216 -15.41 6.99 16.38
CA LYS A 216 -14.51 5.82 16.46
C LYS A 216 -13.75 5.65 15.15
N GLU A 217 -14.42 5.79 14.02
CA GLU A 217 -13.79 5.72 12.70
C GLU A 217 -12.80 6.87 12.46
N SER A 218 -13.12 8.10 12.88
CA SER A 218 -12.16 9.22 12.77
C SER A 218 -10.90 9.06 13.62
N ASN A 219 -10.94 8.22 14.67
CA ASN A 219 -9.79 7.90 15.51
C ASN A 219 -8.90 6.77 14.96
N ARG A 220 -9.23 6.15 13.82
CA ARG A 220 -8.30 5.28 13.06
C ARG A 220 -7.28 6.20 12.36
N MET A 221 -6.32 6.68 13.13
CA MET A 221 -5.77 8.03 13.04
C MET A 221 -4.69 8.24 11.98
N HIS A 222 -4.71 9.49 11.51
CA HIS A 222 -4.18 9.91 10.23
C HIS A 222 -2.85 10.66 10.42
N GLY A 223 -1.72 10.06 10.07
CA GLY A 223 -0.41 10.69 10.25
C GLY A 223 -0.08 11.78 9.21
N MET A 224 0.11 13.05 9.62
CA MET A 224 0.50 14.11 8.67
C MET A 224 1.34 15.27 9.26
N SER A 225 2.42 15.59 8.52
CA SER A 225 3.02 16.93 8.30
C SER A 225 4.17 17.44 9.20
N MET A 226 5.40 17.50 8.66
CA MET A 226 6.09 18.72 8.14
C MET A 226 7.65 18.76 8.27
N TYR A 227 8.32 19.10 7.16
CA TYR A 227 9.74 19.53 7.00
C TYR A 227 10.90 18.52 7.23
N PRO A 228 12.03 18.66 6.49
CA PRO A 228 13.04 17.61 6.34
C PRO A 228 14.05 17.57 7.50
N ILE A 229 14.45 16.37 7.88
CA ILE A 229 15.45 16.13 8.92
C ILE A 229 16.77 15.69 8.28
N TRP A 230 17.81 16.52 8.45
CA TRP A 230 19.19 16.08 8.27
C TRP A 230 19.57 15.12 9.41
N GLY A 231 20.19 14.01 9.06
CA GLY A 231 20.23 12.80 9.90
C GLY A 231 20.92 12.93 11.27
N MET A 232 20.44 12.10 12.20
CA MET A 232 21.15 11.76 13.44
C MET A 232 21.27 10.23 13.54
N GLU A 233 22.37 9.69 13.02
CA GLU A 233 22.73 8.27 13.20
C GLU A 233 23.39 8.07 14.58
N ALA A 234 22.91 7.09 15.35
CA ALA A 234 23.47 6.77 16.66
C ALA A 234 24.77 5.95 16.51
N LYS A 235 25.91 6.58 16.82
CA LYS A 235 27.24 5.98 16.67
C LYS A 235 27.58 5.05 17.84
N ILE A 236 27.80 3.77 17.56
CA ILE A 236 28.35 2.80 18.52
C ILE A 236 29.87 2.99 18.56
N SER A 237 30.41 3.43 19.69
CA SER A 237 31.86 3.58 19.88
C SER A 237 32.45 2.42 20.68
N GLN A 238 33.42 1.71 20.10
CA GLN A 238 34.23 0.73 20.83
C GLN A 238 35.16 1.47 21.81
N PHE A 239 35.05 1.15 23.11
CA PHE A 239 35.98 1.66 24.11
C PHE A 239 37.24 0.79 24.18
N ARG A 240 38.40 1.36 23.79
CA ARG A 240 39.72 0.89 24.26
C ARG A 240 40.33 1.93 25.23
N ARG A 241 40.98 1.44 26.28
CA ARG A 241 41.55 2.26 27.37
C ARG A 241 42.79 3.04 26.90
N GLY A 242 42.92 4.31 27.32
CA GLY A 242 44.20 5.02 27.25
C GLY A 242 44.18 6.50 27.64
N GLY A 243 44.96 6.87 28.65
CA GLY A 243 45.68 8.15 28.72
C GLY A 243 44.91 9.43 29.10
N TRP A 244 45.15 9.93 30.32
CA TRP A 244 44.88 11.33 30.68
C TRP A 244 45.90 12.29 30.06
N ARG A 245 45.48 13.51 29.70
CA ARG A 245 46.19 14.78 30.02
C ARG A 245 45.29 16.00 29.81
N SER A 246 45.52 17.01 30.63
CA SER A 246 44.77 18.28 30.65
C SER A 246 45.48 19.37 29.84
N CYS A 247 44.71 20.34 29.34
CA CYS A 247 45.13 21.72 29.22
C CYS A 247 43.87 22.60 29.17
N GLY A 248 43.86 23.70 29.93
CA GLY A 248 42.74 24.64 29.96
C GLY A 248 43.20 26.06 29.65
N SER A 249 42.28 26.89 29.17
CA SER A 249 42.43 28.34 29.10
C SER A 249 41.06 28.99 29.12
N SER A 250 40.84 29.85 30.11
CA SER A 250 39.63 30.64 30.34
C SER A 250 39.53 31.84 29.40
N ILE A 251 38.31 32.40 29.24
CA ILE A 251 38.04 33.84 29.18
C ILE A 251 36.53 34.11 29.38
N SER A 252 36.21 35.32 29.86
CA SER A 252 34.99 35.70 30.59
C SER A 252 33.83 36.25 29.74
N PHE A 253 32.61 36.15 30.30
CA PHE A 253 31.40 36.83 29.81
C PHE A 253 31.47 38.36 29.94
N HIS A 254 30.93 39.07 28.95
CA HIS A 254 30.43 40.44 29.15
C HIS A 254 29.13 40.71 28.37
N SER A 255 28.30 41.57 28.96
CA SER A 255 26.94 41.91 28.52
C SER A 255 26.92 43.24 27.77
N SER A 256 26.20 43.34 26.67
CA SER A 256 25.78 44.60 26.05
C SER A 256 24.56 44.43 25.14
N ARG A 257 23.65 45.40 25.17
CA ARG A 257 22.45 45.49 24.32
C ARG A 257 22.74 46.32 23.05
N ILE A 258 21.75 46.33 22.14
CA ILE A 258 21.47 47.35 21.08
C ILE A 258 21.99 47.03 19.66
N LYS A 259 21.13 46.33 18.89
CA LYS A 259 20.38 46.79 17.69
C LYS A 259 21.06 47.64 16.57
N TYR A 260 20.88 47.13 15.35
CA TYR A 260 20.73 47.78 14.01
C TYR A 260 21.94 48.29 13.21
N LEU A 261 22.10 47.75 11.99
CA LEU A 261 22.10 48.39 10.64
C LEU A 261 22.19 47.22 9.59
N ASN A 262 21.41 47.13 8.50
CA ASN A 262 21.42 47.90 7.22
C ASN A 262 22.78 47.84 6.49
N LYS A 263 22.91 47.76 5.14
CA LYS A 263 21.96 47.73 4.00
C LYS A 263 22.73 47.39 2.71
N LEU A 264 22.05 46.83 1.69
CA LEU A 264 22.41 46.90 0.25
C LEU A 264 21.13 46.55 -0.55
N THR A 265 20.15 47.44 -0.76
CA THR A 265 20.01 48.43 -1.85
C THR A 265 20.19 47.92 -3.29
N MET A 266 19.07 47.80 -4.03
CA MET A 266 18.81 48.69 -5.17
C MET A 266 17.31 48.81 -5.50
N ASN A 267 16.87 50.07 -5.74
CA ASN A 267 15.84 50.61 -6.67
C ASN A 267 14.53 49.82 -6.94
N GLY A 268 13.33 50.38 -7.07
CA GLY A 268 12.79 51.76 -7.24
C GLY A 268 11.52 51.62 -8.12
N CYS A 269 10.33 52.21 -7.92
CA CYS A 269 9.90 53.56 -7.54
C CYS A 269 8.63 53.48 -6.65
N LEU A 270 8.43 54.25 -5.58
CA LEU A 270 8.18 55.70 -5.46
C LEU A 270 6.77 56.16 -5.91
N HIS A 271 5.82 56.22 -4.97
CA HIS A 271 5.00 57.40 -4.60
C HIS A 271 4.18 57.04 -3.33
N ARG A 272 4.45 57.61 -2.14
CA ARG A 272 3.82 58.84 -1.58
C ARG A 272 2.29 58.86 -1.83
N LEU A 273 1.44 58.84 -0.79
CA LEU A 273 1.44 59.75 0.37
C LEU A 273 1.09 59.09 1.73
N THR A 274 1.41 59.82 2.80
CA THR A 274 1.31 59.45 4.22
C THR A 274 0.09 60.07 4.93
N SER A 275 -0.13 59.68 6.20
CA SER A 275 -0.88 60.39 7.27
C SER A 275 -2.42 60.49 7.11
N SER A 276 -3.27 60.46 8.16
CA SER A 276 -3.03 60.25 9.61
C SER A 276 -4.34 60.08 10.41
N PHE A 277 -4.23 59.40 11.56
CA PHE A 277 -4.94 59.66 12.83
C PHE A 277 -6.46 59.34 13.04
N PHE A 278 -6.67 58.44 14.00
CA PHE A 278 -7.54 58.54 15.20
C PHE A 278 -9.06 58.26 15.21
N LEU A 279 -9.39 57.25 16.03
CA LEU A 279 -10.50 57.09 16.98
C LEU A 279 -12.00 57.00 16.57
N ARG A 280 -12.53 55.81 16.93
CA ARG A 280 -13.78 55.53 17.68
C ARG A 280 -15.17 55.79 17.06
N LYS A 281 -15.87 54.64 16.93
CA LYS A 281 -17.27 54.37 17.32
C LYS A 281 -18.40 55.17 16.65
N SER A 282 -19.03 54.49 15.69
CA SER A 282 -20.45 54.04 15.80
C SER A 282 -21.55 55.10 15.84
N PHE A 283 -22.34 55.23 14.77
CA PHE A 283 -23.71 54.68 14.69
C PHE A 283 -24.41 54.94 13.32
N ARG A 284 -25.01 53.87 12.76
CA ARG A 284 -26.32 53.81 12.06
C ARG A 284 -26.67 54.59 10.76
N THR A 285 -26.96 53.77 9.73
CA THR A 285 -28.11 53.80 8.76
C THR A 285 -28.10 54.65 7.48
N ALA A 286 -28.53 53.97 6.40
CA ALA A 286 -29.34 54.45 5.25
C ALA A 286 -28.70 55.39 4.21
N PHE A 287 -29.08 55.40 2.92
CA PHE A 287 -29.68 54.41 1.98
C PHE A 287 -29.75 55.09 0.57
N LYS A 288 -29.72 54.34 -0.56
CA LYS A 288 -29.96 54.82 -1.98
C LYS A 288 -28.96 55.84 -2.55
N GLU A 289 -28.80 56.07 -3.87
CA GLU A 289 -29.28 55.48 -5.15
C GLU A 289 -28.16 55.76 -6.21
N LYS A 290 -27.67 54.80 -7.02
CA LYS A 290 -28.19 54.22 -8.29
C LYS A 290 -28.13 55.16 -9.52
N LEU A 291 -27.36 54.75 -10.56
CA LEU A 291 -27.51 54.92 -12.03
C LEU A 291 -26.16 54.50 -12.69
N GLU A 292 -26.09 53.35 -13.39
CA GLU A 292 -26.11 53.21 -14.88
C GLU A 292 -24.86 53.77 -15.59
N SER A 293 -24.14 53.06 -16.47
CA SER A 293 -24.30 51.75 -17.15
C SER A 293 -22.89 51.04 -17.29
N ASN A 294 -22.61 49.94 -18.01
CA ASN A 294 -23.29 49.20 -19.08
C ASN A 294 -22.81 47.72 -19.21
N SER A 295 -23.20 47.04 -20.31
CA SER A 295 -22.92 45.68 -20.80
C SER A 295 -21.47 45.15 -20.66
N SER A 296 -21.23 43.90 -20.22
CA SER A 296 -21.67 42.67 -20.91
C SER A 296 -21.88 41.45 -19.98
N LEU A 297 -22.88 40.60 -20.26
CA LEU A 297 -23.29 39.48 -19.40
C LEU A 297 -22.88 38.09 -19.94
N HIS A 298 -22.53 37.20 -19.01
CA HIS A 298 -23.01 35.81 -19.02
C HIS A 298 -23.56 35.49 -17.62
N TYR A 299 -24.77 34.94 -17.54
CA TYR A 299 -25.51 34.78 -16.28
C TYR A 299 -25.03 33.58 -15.45
N CYS A 300 -24.70 33.82 -14.18
CA CYS A 300 -24.95 32.85 -13.10
C CYS A 300 -26.07 33.41 -12.22
N LEU A 301 -27.25 32.79 -12.27
CA LEU A 301 -28.37 33.14 -11.39
C LEU A 301 -28.15 32.49 -10.02
N TYR A 302 -27.72 33.28 -9.04
CA TYR A 302 -27.94 32.96 -7.63
C TYR A 302 -29.45 33.00 -7.36
N ASN A 303 -29.98 31.96 -6.72
CA ASN A 303 -31.35 31.96 -6.21
C ASN A 303 -31.30 31.70 -4.70
N ASP A 304 -31.28 32.79 -3.92
CA ASP A 304 -31.38 32.72 -2.47
C ASP A 304 -32.77 32.24 -2.06
N ASN A 305 -32.89 30.99 -1.63
CA ASN A 305 -33.87 30.53 -0.62
C ASN A 305 -33.68 29.04 -0.30
N LEU A 306 -32.72 28.71 0.56
CA LEU A 306 -32.77 27.45 1.30
C LEU A 306 -32.36 27.67 2.76
N GLN A 307 -33.33 27.62 3.67
CA GLN A 307 -33.03 27.33 5.06
C GLN A 307 -32.59 25.87 5.16
N ILE A 308 -31.28 25.64 5.15
CA ILE A 308 -30.71 24.32 5.37
C ILE A 308 -30.87 23.97 6.85
N LYS A 309 -31.98 23.30 7.19
CA LYS A 309 -32.01 22.43 8.37
C LYS A 309 -30.96 21.35 8.14
N GLY A 310 -29.89 21.35 8.95
CA GLY A 310 -28.80 20.41 8.81
C GLY A 310 -29.27 18.96 8.96
N LYS A 311 -29.06 18.15 7.93
CA LYS A 311 -28.92 16.70 8.05
C LYS A 311 -27.45 16.38 7.84
N HIS A 312 -26.75 15.99 8.90
CA HIS A 312 -25.39 15.46 8.80
C HIS A 312 -25.45 14.01 8.29
N GLY A 313 -25.26 13.84 6.99
CA GLY A 313 -24.71 12.61 6.42
C GLY A 313 -23.30 12.94 5.95
N GLN A 314 -22.28 12.65 6.77
CA GLN A 314 -20.88 12.81 6.41
C GLN A 314 -20.19 11.46 6.49
N PHE A 315 -19.82 10.93 5.32
CA PHE A 315 -18.87 9.83 5.20
C PHE A 315 -17.58 10.18 5.93
N ILE A 316 -17.00 9.21 6.65
CA ILE A 316 -15.68 9.31 7.26
C ILE A 316 -14.83 8.19 6.67
N GLU A 317 -13.73 8.59 6.04
CA GLU A 317 -12.73 7.73 5.44
C GLU A 317 -11.76 7.26 6.53
N ILE A 318 -11.50 5.96 6.61
CA ILE A 318 -10.53 5.34 7.53
C ILE A 318 -9.12 5.75 7.08
N VAL A 319 -8.32 6.44 7.88
CA VAL A 319 -7.01 7.00 7.51
C VAL A 319 -5.79 6.04 7.51
N LEU A 320 -5.04 5.77 6.44
CA LEU A 320 -4.05 4.66 6.45
C LEU A 320 -2.59 5.05 6.13
N THR A 321 -1.64 4.83 7.06
CA THR A 321 -0.34 5.54 7.09
C THR A 321 0.90 4.77 6.60
N ILE A 322 1.90 5.51 6.10
CA ILE A 322 3.28 5.04 5.86
C ILE A 322 4.23 5.88 6.73
N ASN A 323 4.92 5.29 7.70
CA ASN A 323 5.77 5.99 8.70
C ASN A 323 5.04 7.09 9.52
N GLY A 324 3.70 7.07 9.56
CA GLY A 324 2.91 8.21 10.09
C GLY A 324 2.81 9.39 9.11
N PHE A 325 2.93 9.14 7.79
CA PHE A 325 2.64 10.08 6.71
C PHE A 325 1.54 9.54 5.78
N LEU A 326 0.90 10.44 5.03
CA LEU A 326 -0.31 10.18 4.24
C LEU A 326 -0.37 10.98 2.95
N PHE A 327 -1.16 10.52 1.98
CA PHE A 327 -1.53 11.28 0.78
C PHE A 327 -0.33 11.89 0.02
N GLY A 328 0.81 11.21 0.00
CA GLY A 328 2.05 11.70 -0.63
C GLY A 328 2.92 12.61 0.27
N ASN A 329 2.55 12.87 1.52
CA ASN A 329 3.31 13.74 2.44
C ASN A 329 4.56 13.08 3.06
N LEU A 330 4.88 11.83 2.69
CA LEU A 330 6.14 11.19 3.07
C LEU A 330 7.31 12.05 2.52
N PRO A 331 8.31 12.43 3.33
CA PRO A 331 9.44 13.22 2.85
C PRO A 331 10.12 12.53 1.66
N LEU A 332 10.37 13.28 0.58
CA LEU A 332 10.77 12.73 -0.71
C LEU A 332 11.99 11.80 -0.57
N LEU A 333 11.78 10.53 -0.92
CA LEU A 333 12.82 9.51 -0.87
C LEU A 333 13.72 9.65 -2.10
N ASP A 334 14.74 10.50 -1.98
CA ASP A 334 15.69 10.80 -3.06
C ASP A 334 16.77 9.72 -3.21
N THR A 335 16.81 9.11 -4.39
CA THR A 335 17.81 8.12 -4.82
C THR A 335 18.36 8.47 -6.20
N CYS A 336 19.51 7.92 -6.56
CA CYS A 336 20.09 8.08 -7.89
C CYS A 336 19.82 6.83 -8.76
N LYS A 337 19.72 7.03 -10.09
CA LYS A 337 19.61 5.92 -11.05
C LYS A 337 20.85 5.03 -10.96
N GLY A 338 20.65 3.73 -10.80
CA GLY A 338 21.70 2.73 -10.61
C GLY A 338 22.13 2.49 -9.16
N ASP A 339 21.69 3.30 -8.19
CA ASP A 339 21.96 3.08 -6.75
C ASP A 339 21.46 1.69 -6.30
N THR A 340 22.21 1.01 -5.44
CA THR A 340 21.72 -0.19 -4.75
C THR A 340 20.94 0.21 -3.51
N ILE A 341 19.64 -0.04 -3.50
CA ILE A 341 18.72 0.37 -2.43
C ILE A 341 18.29 -0.86 -1.62
N SER A 342 18.35 -0.74 -0.29
CA SER A 342 17.76 -1.69 0.65
C SER A 342 16.50 -1.10 1.27
N TRP A 343 15.35 -1.68 0.96
CA TRP A 343 14.05 -1.36 1.55
C TRP A 343 13.77 -2.28 2.73
N HIS A 344 13.60 -1.69 3.90
CA HIS A 344 13.25 -2.36 5.15
C HIS A 344 11.78 -2.08 5.45
N LEU A 345 10.94 -3.08 5.25
CA LEU A 345 9.49 -2.95 5.31
C LEU A 345 8.96 -3.61 6.58
N LEU A 346 8.04 -2.94 7.28
CA LEU A 346 7.50 -3.40 8.56
C LEU A 346 5.98 -3.22 8.57
N GLY A 347 5.22 -4.29 8.82
CA GLY A 347 3.77 -4.26 9.02
C GLY A 347 3.41 -4.32 10.51
N PHE A 348 2.41 -3.57 10.94
CA PHE A 348 1.84 -3.64 12.31
C PHE A 348 0.34 -3.35 12.26
N GLY A 349 -0.38 -3.66 13.34
CA GLY A 349 -1.81 -3.34 13.47
C GLY A 349 -2.64 -4.57 13.84
N SER A 350 -3.81 -4.75 13.21
CA SER A 350 -4.75 -5.84 13.48
C SER A 350 -5.22 -6.55 12.19
N GLU A 351 -6.37 -7.22 12.22
CA GLU A 351 -6.97 -7.94 11.10
C GLU A 351 -7.19 -7.11 9.83
N THR A 352 -7.35 -5.78 9.96
CA THR A 352 -7.46 -4.86 8.82
C THR A 352 -6.13 -4.60 8.11
N ASP A 353 -4.99 -4.95 8.72
CA ASP A 353 -3.66 -4.59 8.24
C ASP A 353 -3.09 -5.59 7.22
N VAL A 354 -3.85 -5.82 6.15
CA VAL A 354 -3.44 -6.60 4.97
C VAL A 354 -2.88 -5.63 3.92
N HIS A 355 -1.55 -5.46 3.89
CA HIS A 355 -0.89 -4.44 3.06
C HIS A 355 -0.13 -5.02 1.88
N GLY A 356 -0.58 -4.76 0.65
CA GLY A 356 0.20 -5.03 -0.56
C GLY A 356 1.14 -3.86 -0.92
N VAL A 357 2.35 -3.80 -0.38
CA VAL A 357 3.26 -2.65 -0.61
C VAL A 357 3.89 -2.69 -2.00
N ALA A 358 3.37 -1.89 -2.93
CA ALA A 358 3.76 -1.84 -4.32
C ALA A 358 4.71 -0.66 -4.64
N PHE A 359 5.72 -0.92 -5.47
CA PHE A 359 6.64 0.09 -6.00
C PHE A 359 6.36 0.36 -7.47
N GLN A 360 5.81 1.53 -7.79
CA GLN A 360 5.48 1.85 -9.18
C GLN A 360 6.75 1.96 -10.05
N GLY A 361 6.73 1.36 -11.25
CA GLY A 361 7.72 1.57 -12.30
C GLY A 361 9.11 0.94 -12.10
N ASN A 362 9.41 0.38 -10.92
CA ASN A 362 10.64 -0.35 -10.61
C ASN A 362 10.32 -1.64 -9.85
N THR A 363 11.10 -2.68 -10.06
CA THR A 363 10.91 -3.99 -9.39
C THR A 363 11.89 -4.18 -8.23
N ILE A 364 11.51 -5.05 -7.31
CA ILE A 364 12.29 -5.47 -6.15
C ILE A 364 12.74 -6.93 -6.28
N LEU A 365 13.82 -7.29 -5.60
CA LEU A 365 14.32 -8.64 -5.45
C LEU A 365 14.24 -9.04 -3.97
N MET A 366 13.57 -10.16 -3.69
CA MET A 366 13.41 -10.74 -2.35
C MET A 366 13.78 -12.21 -2.40
N ASN A 367 14.79 -12.64 -1.64
CA ASN A 367 15.29 -14.02 -1.60
C ASN A 367 15.52 -14.64 -3.00
N GLY A 368 16.03 -13.83 -3.95
CA GLY A 368 16.28 -14.24 -5.34
C GLY A 368 15.05 -14.31 -6.24
N MET A 369 13.85 -14.00 -5.73
CA MET A 369 12.60 -13.90 -6.49
C MET A 369 12.29 -12.45 -6.86
N ARG A 370 11.75 -12.23 -8.05
CA ARG A 370 11.39 -10.93 -8.59
C ARG A 370 9.94 -10.60 -8.26
N ARG A 371 9.69 -9.48 -7.59
CA ARG A 371 8.35 -8.94 -7.33
C ARG A 371 8.38 -7.43 -7.56
N ASP A 372 7.24 -6.76 -7.51
CA ASP A 372 7.14 -5.30 -7.34
C ASP A 372 6.26 -4.91 -6.14
N THR A 373 5.52 -5.88 -5.61
CA THR A 373 4.66 -5.76 -4.44
C THR A 373 5.14 -6.70 -3.33
N THR A 374 5.00 -6.28 -2.06
CA THR A 374 5.31 -7.10 -0.87
C THR A 374 4.13 -7.10 0.09
N SER A 375 3.58 -8.27 0.40
CA SER A 375 2.53 -8.43 1.40
C SER A 375 3.09 -8.27 2.81
N LEU A 376 2.49 -7.38 3.61
CA LEU A 376 2.81 -7.18 5.03
C LEU A 376 1.54 -7.33 5.88
N PHE A 377 1.67 -8.06 6.97
CA PHE A 377 0.65 -8.26 8.02
C PHE A 377 1.18 -7.74 9.36
N PRO A 378 0.39 -7.70 10.44
CA PRO A 378 0.89 -7.37 11.76
C PRO A 378 2.15 -8.16 12.15
N HIS A 379 3.19 -7.43 12.55
CA HIS A 379 4.53 -7.92 12.88
C HIS A 379 5.32 -8.58 11.74
N THR A 380 4.86 -8.51 10.49
CA THR A 380 5.64 -8.94 9.32
C THR A 380 6.80 -7.97 9.08
N CYS A 381 8.01 -8.50 8.95
CA CYS A 381 9.19 -7.72 8.56
C CYS A 381 9.75 -8.28 7.26
N ALA A 382 10.10 -7.41 6.31
CA ALA A 382 10.67 -7.78 5.04
C ALA A 382 11.91 -6.93 4.69
N THR A 383 12.79 -7.52 3.87
CA THR A 383 13.94 -6.82 3.29
C THR A 383 13.89 -7.04 1.79
N ALA A 384 13.84 -5.95 1.03
CA ALA A 384 13.74 -5.96 -0.42
C ALA A 384 14.86 -5.13 -1.05
N LEU A 385 15.53 -5.69 -2.06
CA LEU A 385 16.60 -5.00 -2.77
C LEU A 385 16.07 -4.41 -4.08
N MET A 386 16.42 -3.17 -4.38
CA MET A 386 16.04 -2.48 -5.62
C MET A 386 17.27 -1.82 -6.25
N GLN A 387 17.32 -1.82 -7.58
CA GLN A 387 18.22 -0.97 -8.35
C GLN A 387 17.38 -0.23 -9.40
N PRO A 388 17.10 1.07 -9.22
CA PRO A 388 16.21 1.79 -10.12
C PRO A 388 16.91 2.18 -11.41
N ASP A 389 16.29 1.87 -12.54
CA ASP A 389 16.80 2.11 -13.90
C ASP A 389 16.03 3.20 -14.67
N ASN A 390 14.84 3.56 -14.19
CA ASN A 390 13.98 4.58 -14.79
C ASN A 390 14.07 5.90 -14.02
N GLN A 391 14.17 7.03 -14.73
CA GLN A 391 14.29 8.36 -14.12
C GLN A 391 12.90 8.97 -13.94
N GLY A 392 12.55 9.39 -12.73
CA GLY A 392 11.20 9.90 -12.47
C GLY A 392 10.90 10.20 -11.01
N THR A 393 9.63 10.47 -10.76
CA THR A 393 9.02 10.39 -9.43
C THR A 393 7.98 9.30 -9.53
N PHE A 394 8.06 8.32 -8.65
CA PHE A 394 7.24 7.11 -8.66
C PHE A 394 6.56 6.96 -7.31
N ASP A 395 5.39 6.34 -7.29
CA ASP A 395 4.68 6.09 -6.04
C ASP A 395 5.12 4.78 -5.36
N VAL A 396 5.18 4.83 -4.03
CA VAL A 396 5.20 3.65 -3.15
C VAL A 396 3.89 3.67 -2.38
N TYR A 397 3.05 2.67 -2.58
CA TYR A 397 1.65 2.70 -2.15
C TYR A 397 1.16 1.32 -1.74
N CYS A 398 0.06 1.27 -0.98
CA CYS A 398 -0.62 0.01 -0.69
C CYS A 398 -1.60 -0.34 -1.81
N GLN A 399 -1.47 -1.55 -2.36
CA GLN A 399 -2.26 -2.08 -3.48
C GLN A 399 -3.67 -2.52 -3.04
N THR A 400 -3.87 -2.73 -1.73
CA THR A 400 -5.17 -2.90 -1.09
C THR A 400 -6.05 -1.66 -1.34
N SER A 401 -7.19 -1.83 -2.01
CA SER A 401 -7.98 -0.75 -2.62
C SER A 401 -8.48 0.29 -1.63
N ASN A 402 -9.08 -0.15 -0.51
CA ASN A 402 -9.49 0.73 0.58
C ASN A 402 -8.28 1.51 1.11
N HIS A 403 -7.13 0.85 1.37
CA HIS A 403 -5.90 1.50 1.86
C HIS A 403 -5.38 2.57 0.89
N TYR A 404 -5.47 2.33 -0.41
CA TYR A 404 -5.09 3.29 -1.44
C TYR A 404 -6.01 4.53 -1.45
N GLN A 405 -7.34 4.34 -1.48
CA GLN A 405 -8.32 5.45 -1.40
C GLN A 405 -8.09 6.29 -0.15
N ASN A 406 -7.85 5.59 0.96
CA ASN A 406 -7.54 6.08 2.29
C ASN A 406 -6.11 6.63 2.46
N GLY A 407 -5.43 6.97 1.36
CA GLY A 407 -4.23 7.79 1.40
C GLY A 407 -2.93 7.08 1.77
N MET A 408 -2.89 5.74 1.81
CA MET A 408 -1.67 4.95 2.06
C MET A 408 -0.74 4.94 0.85
N ARG A 409 -0.17 6.11 0.56
CA ARG A 409 0.77 6.36 -0.53
C ARG A 409 1.80 7.42 -0.17
N GLY A 410 3.03 7.18 -0.62
CA GLY A 410 4.15 8.13 -0.64
C GLY A 410 4.81 8.11 -2.02
N SER A 411 5.81 8.94 -2.24
CA SER A 411 6.54 8.97 -3.52
C SER A 411 8.05 8.99 -3.30
N TYR A 412 8.78 8.35 -4.20
CA TYR A 412 10.25 8.34 -4.25
C TYR A 412 10.74 8.92 -5.58
N SER A 413 11.91 9.56 -5.59
CA SER A 413 12.46 10.21 -6.78
C SER A 413 13.79 9.60 -7.18
N VAL A 414 13.87 9.15 -8.43
CA VAL A 414 15.08 8.62 -9.05
C VAL A 414 15.69 9.71 -9.91
N ARG A 415 16.83 10.24 -9.50
CA ARG A 415 17.56 11.33 -10.17
C ARG A 415 18.76 10.82 -10.95
N GLN A 416 19.18 11.56 -11.99
CA GLN A 416 20.48 11.35 -12.62
C GLN A 416 21.54 12.09 -11.80
N CYS A 417 22.49 11.37 -11.21
CA CYS A 417 23.48 11.93 -10.27
C CYS A 417 24.95 11.78 -10.71
N GLY A 418 25.21 11.12 -11.84
CA GLY A 418 26.55 10.86 -12.38
C GLY A 418 26.48 10.54 -13.87
N GLU A 419 27.61 10.09 -14.44
CA GLU A 419 27.66 9.56 -15.81
C GLU A 419 26.67 8.40 -15.98
N GLU A 420 26.23 8.15 -17.21
CA GLU A 420 25.27 7.08 -17.49
C GLU A 420 25.85 5.72 -17.08
N ALA A 421 25.35 5.17 -15.97
CA ALA A 421 25.53 3.76 -15.68
C ALA A 421 25.06 2.97 -16.91
N TYR A 422 25.95 2.15 -17.46
CA TYR A 422 25.71 1.42 -18.70
C TYR A 422 24.69 0.30 -18.47
N PHE A 423 23.41 0.66 -18.44
CA PHE A 423 22.34 -0.29 -18.69
C PHE A 423 22.49 -0.72 -20.16
N PRO A 424 22.69 -2.02 -20.46
CA PRO A 424 22.92 -2.47 -21.83
C PRO A 424 21.77 -2.03 -22.72
N GLY A 425 22.06 -1.07 -23.60
CA GLY A 425 21.06 -0.41 -24.42
C GLY A 425 20.38 -1.40 -25.36
N ARG A 426 19.04 -1.36 -25.37
CA ARG A 426 18.15 -2.07 -26.31
C ARG A 426 18.67 -3.46 -26.71
N GLN A 427 18.49 -4.44 -25.82
CA GLN A 427 18.58 -5.86 -26.16
C GLN A 427 17.85 -6.14 -27.49
N ASP A 428 18.43 -7.00 -28.35
CA ASP A 428 17.77 -7.52 -29.54
C ASP A 428 16.59 -8.41 -29.11
N GLY A 429 15.44 -7.78 -28.91
CA GLY A 429 14.17 -8.40 -28.56
C GLY A 429 13.08 -8.08 -29.58
N THR A 430 12.03 -8.87 -29.54
CA THR A 430 10.93 -8.79 -30.49
C THR A 430 10.02 -7.63 -30.12
N VAL A 431 9.62 -6.81 -31.09
CA VAL A 431 8.52 -5.87 -30.92
C VAL A 431 7.22 -6.64 -31.09
N ARG A 432 6.42 -6.75 -30.02
CA ARG A 432 5.10 -7.40 -30.04
C ARG A 432 4.02 -6.34 -29.96
N THR A 433 3.07 -6.34 -30.89
CA THR A 433 1.96 -5.39 -30.90
C THR A 433 0.68 -6.09 -30.52
N PHE A 434 -0.05 -5.56 -29.53
CA PHE A 434 -1.36 -6.02 -29.12
C PHE A 434 -2.39 -4.91 -29.33
N TYR A 435 -3.56 -5.24 -29.87
CA TYR A 435 -4.66 -4.30 -30.08
C TYR A 435 -5.75 -4.59 -29.05
N ILE A 436 -5.95 -3.68 -28.09
CA ILE A 436 -6.86 -3.90 -26.96
C ILE A 436 -7.91 -2.78 -26.94
N MET A 437 -9.18 -3.14 -26.79
CA MET A 437 -10.26 -2.19 -26.56
C MET A 437 -10.79 -2.32 -25.13
N ALA A 438 -11.11 -1.20 -24.49
CA ALA A 438 -12.05 -1.19 -23.36
C ALA A 438 -13.47 -1.02 -23.89
N GLU A 439 -14.33 -2.00 -23.68
CA GLU A 439 -15.72 -2.02 -24.13
C GLU A 439 -16.69 -2.27 -22.96
N GLU A 440 -17.89 -1.68 -23.04
CA GLU A 440 -18.95 -1.85 -22.04
C GLU A 440 -19.87 -3.00 -22.43
N MET A 441 -20.15 -3.91 -21.50
CA MET A 441 -21.06 -5.05 -21.72
C MET A 441 -21.85 -5.40 -20.46
N GLU A 442 -22.98 -6.10 -20.62
CA GLU A 442 -23.62 -6.82 -19.50
C GLU A 442 -22.77 -8.04 -19.14
N TRP A 443 -22.47 -8.17 -17.85
CA TRP A 443 -21.72 -9.27 -17.26
C TRP A 443 -22.61 -9.99 -16.24
N ASP A 444 -22.85 -11.27 -16.48
CA ASP A 444 -23.58 -12.16 -15.57
C ASP A 444 -22.57 -13.02 -14.80
N TYR A 445 -22.51 -12.87 -13.48
CA TYR A 445 -21.58 -13.63 -12.62
C TYR A 445 -21.98 -15.12 -12.48
N ALA A 446 -23.28 -15.43 -12.58
CA ALA A 446 -23.83 -16.79 -12.46
C ALA A 446 -24.94 -17.06 -13.50
N PRO A 447 -24.56 -17.27 -14.78
CA PRO A 447 -25.50 -17.63 -15.85
C PRO A 447 -26.29 -18.92 -15.58
N ASP A 448 -25.68 -19.89 -14.89
CA ASP A 448 -26.34 -21.10 -14.41
C ASP A 448 -26.38 -21.10 -12.88
N ARG A 449 -27.58 -21.28 -12.32
CA ARG A 449 -27.82 -21.41 -10.88
C ARG A 449 -28.01 -22.88 -10.46
N SER A 450 -27.80 -23.85 -11.34
CA SER A 450 -27.92 -25.28 -11.01
C SER A 450 -27.05 -25.68 -9.82
N TRP A 451 -25.80 -25.22 -9.79
CA TRP A 451 -24.82 -25.44 -8.73
C TRP A 451 -25.33 -24.99 -7.35
N GLU A 452 -25.78 -23.74 -7.26
CA GLU A 452 -26.36 -23.13 -6.06
C GLU A 452 -27.56 -23.92 -5.52
N ASN A 453 -28.42 -24.43 -6.42
CA ASN A 453 -29.66 -25.13 -6.06
C ASN A 453 -29.43 -26.58 -5.57
N PHE A 454 -28.19 -27.09 -5.55
CA PHE A 454 -27.89 -28.36 -4.88
C PHE A 454 -27.82 -28.22 -3.35
N GLU A 455 -27.62 -27.02 -2.81
CA GLU A 455 -27.53 -26.79 -1.36
C GLU A 455 -28.90 -26.44 -0.74
N ILE A 456 -29.21 -27.06 0.40
CA ILE A 456 -30.50 -26.91 1.11
C ILE A 456 -30.72 -25.48 1.62
N HIS A 457 -29.63 -24.77 1.93
CA HIS A 457 -29.62 -23.39 2.41
C HIS A 457 -28.45 -22.63 1.77
N SER A 458 -28.50 -22.43 0.44
CA SER A 458 -27.45 -21.68 -0.24
C SER A 458 -27.39 -20.22 0.22
N TYR A 459 -26.19 -19.75 0.52
CA TYR A 459 -25.88 -18.35 0.77
C TYR A 459 -26.00 -17.47 -0.50
N GLY A 460 -26.11 -18.09 -1.68
CA GLY A 460 -26.22 -17.40 -2.98
C GLY A 460 -27.40 -16.45 -3.12
N ASP A 461 -28.48 -16.64 -2.34
CA ASP A 461 -29.63 -15.71 -2.33
C ASP A 461 -29.25 -14.28 -1.91
N ILE A 462 -28.19 -14.11 -1.12
CA ILE A 462 -27.70 -12.77 -0.73
C ILE A 462 -27.21 -11.99 -1.95
N PHE A 463 -26.49 -12.65 -2.86
CA PHE A 463 -25.76 -12.02 -3.97
C PHE A 463 -26.46 -12.16 -5.33
N LEU A 464 -27.22 -13.23 -5.53
CA LEU A 464 -27.81 -13.59 -6.83
C LEU A 464 -29.31 -13.28 -6.94
N ASN A 465 -29.98 -12.95 -5.82
CA ASN A 465 -31.38 -12.56 -5.83
C ASN A 465 -31.55 -11.10 -6.29
N HIS A 466 -32.58 -10.86 -7.09
CA HIS A 466 -32.96 -9.57 -7.69
C HIS A 466 -34.26 -9.01 -7.04
N GLU A 467 -34.82 -9.72 -6.06
CA GLU A 467 -35.95 -9.25 -5.26
C GLU A 467 -35.51 -8.25 -4.18
N ASN A 468 -36.49 -7.61 -3.52
CA ASN A 468 -36.29 -6.71 -2.37
C ASN A 468 -35.31 -5.52 -2.58
N GLY A 469 -35.04 -5.14 -3.83
CA GLY A 469 -34.19 -4.00 -4.17
C GLY A 469 -32.69 -4.33 -4.33
N ARG A 470 -32.34 -5.61 -4.46
CA ARG A 470 -30.99 -6.08 -4.82
C ARG A 470 -30.79 -6.11 -6.35
N LEU A 471 -29.54 -6.11 -6.82
CA LEU A 471 -29.20 -6.13 -8.25
C LEU A 471 -29.15 -7.55 -8.86
N GLY A 472 -28.91 -8.58 -8.05
CA GLY A 472 -28.75 -9.96 -8.50
C GLY A 472 -27.44 -10.20 -9.24
N SER A 473 -27.41 -11.17 -10.16
CA SER A 473 -26.17 -11.64 -10.78
C SER A 473 -25.62 -10.79 -11.94
N ARG A 474 -26.33 -9.75 -12.39
CA ARG A 474 -26.06 -9.05 -13.66
C ARG A 474 -25.70 -7.58 -13.45
N TYR A 475 -24.61 -7.18 -14.09
CA TYR A 475 -24.05 -5.84 -13.97
C TYR A 475 -23.50 -5.38 -15.33
N LYS A 476 -23.73 -4.12 -15.69
CA LYS A 476 -22.96 -3.45 -16.73
C LYS A 476 -21.53 -3.23 -16.20
N LYS A 477 -20.54 -3.63 -17.00
CA LYS A 477 -19.10 -3.59 -16.69
C LYS A 477 -18.30 -3.07 -17.88
N ALA A 478 -17.08 -2.60 -17.62
CA ALA A 478 -16.09 -2.28 -18.65
C ALA A 478 -14.99 -3.33 -18.62
N VAL A 479 -14.65 -3.90 -19.78
CA VAL A 479 -13.70 -5.02 -19.89
C VAL A 479 -12.70 -4.80 -21.03
N TYR A 480 -11.49 -5.32 -20.87
CA TYR A 480 -10.51 -5.37 -21.95
C TYR A 480 -10.79 -6.54 -22.90
N ARG A 481 -10.77 -6.30 -24.21
CA ARG A 481 -10.87 -7.33 -25.26
C ARG A 481 -9.82 -7.13 -26.34
N GLU A 482 -9.32 -8.22 -26.91
CA GLU A 482 -8.31 -8.20 -27.96
C GLU A 482 -8.95 -8.12 -29.36
N TYR A 483 -8.33 -7.35 -30.23
CA TYR A 483 -8.72 -7.18 -31.63
C TYR A 483 -7.58 -7.62 -32.54
N THR A 484 -7.92 -7.99 -33.76
CA THR A 484 -6.94 -8.52 -34.74
C THR A 484 -6.01 -7.45 -35.31
N ASP A 485 -6.47 -6.20 -35.40
CA ASP A 485 -5.70 -5.07 -35.92
C ASP A 485 -6.13 -3.71 -35.32
N GLY A 486 -5.39 -2.66 -35.68
CA GLY A 486 -5.64 -1.29 -35.23
C GLY A 486 -6.86 -0.60 -35.87
N THR A 487 -7.64 -1.29 -36.70
CA THR A 487 -8.95 -0.78 -37.14
C THR A 487 -10.03 -1.05 -36.10
N PHE A 488 -9.80 -1.99 -35.18
CA PHE A 488 -10.73 -2.37 -34.11
C PHE A 488 -12.13 -2.76 -34.62
N LYS A 489 -12.19 -3.45 -35.78
CA LYS A 489 -13.44 -3.94 -36.38
C LYS A 489 -13.71 -5.42 -36.15
N THR A 490 -12.65 -6.22 -36.08
CA THR A 490 -12.75 -7.67 -35.95
C THR A 490 -12.15 -8.09 -34.60
N PRO A 491 -13.00 -8.45 -33.61
CA PRO A 491 -12.52 -8.96 -32.33
C PRO A 491 -11.80 -10.29 -32.55
N LYS A 492 -10.79 -10.54 -31.73
CA LYS A 492 -10.08 -11.82 -31.73
C LYS A 492 -10.83 -12.76 -30.79
N ASN A 493 -11.50 -13.76 -31.38
CA ASN A 493 -12.21 -14.78 -30.61
C ASN A 493 -11.22 -15.52 -29.69
N ARG A 494 -11.59 -15.66 -28.41
CA ARG A 494 -10.85 -16.50 -27.46
C ARG A 494 -10.88 -17.96 -27.93
N THR A 495 -9.74 -18.63 -27.80
CA THR A 495 -9.62 -20.08 -28.03
C THR A 495 -10.16 -20.87 -26.83
N ASP A 496 -10.32 -22.18 -26.98
CA ASP A 496 -10.73 -23.07 -25.88
C ASP A 496 -9.76 -23.04 -24.69
N ALA A 497 -8.48 -22.75 -24.95
CA ALA A 497 -7.47 -22.55 -23.91
C ALA A 497 -7.65 -21.21 -23.15
N GLU A 498 -8.39 -20.24 -23.68
CA GLU A 498 -8.58 -18.90 -23.13
C GLU A 498 -9.99 -18.66 -22.59
N GLN A 499 -10.93 -19.60 -22.74
CA GLN A 499 -12.31 -19.46 -22.22
C GLN A 499 -12.32 -19.15 -20.72
N HIS A 500 -11.41 -19.77 -19.97
CA HIS A 500 -11.23 -19.57 -18.52
C HIS A 500 -10.91 -18.13 -18.11
N LEU A 501 -10.44 -17.26 -19.01
CA LEU A 501 -10.11 -15.88 -18.67
C LEU A 501 -11.32 -15.08 -18.16
N GLY A 502 -12.56 -15.51 -18.47
CA GLY A 502 -13.76 -14.92 -17.89
C GLY A 502 -13.82 -13.41 -18.14
N ILE A 503 -13.87 -12.61 -17.08
CA ILE A 503 -13.89 -11.14 -17.19
C ILE A 503 -12.57 -10.56 -17.71
N LEU A 504 -11.44 -11.21 -17.41
CA LEU A 504 -10.09 -10.71 -17.65
C LEU A 504 -9.84 -10.26 -19.09
N GLY A 505 -8.95 -9.29 -19.25
CA GLY A 505 -8.36 -8.97 -20.54
C GLY A 505 -7.58 -10.14 -21.16
N PRO A 506 -7.15 -10.02 -22.43
CA PRO A 506 -6.29 -11.02 -23.07
C PRO A 506 -5.01 -11.30 -22.29
N PHE A 507 -4.50 -12.52 -22.39
CA PHE A 507 -3.26 -12.90 -21.73
C PHE A 507 -2.06 -12.34 -22.51
N ILE A 508 -1.54 -11.20 -22.06
CA ILE A 508 -0.37 -10.55 -22.68
C ILE A 508 0.88 -11.33 -22.28
N TRP A 509 1.85 -11.43 -23.19
CA TRP A 509 3.06 -12.22 -22.98
C TRP A 509 4.30 -11.59 -23.61
N ALA A 510 5.44 -11.75 -22.94
CA ALA A 510 6.74 -11.27 -23.41
C ALA A 510 7.88 -12.18 -22.96
N GLU A 511 9.01 -12.10 -23.65
CA GLU A 511 10.31 -12.54 -23.15
C GLU A 511 11.18 -11.36 -22.70
N VAL A 512 12.14 -11.64 -21.82
CA VAL A 512 13.18 -10.66 -21.45
C VAL A 512 13.91 -10.15 -22.69
N GLY A 513 13.86 -8.83 -22.87
CA GLY A 513 14.40 -8.08 -24.00
C GLY A 513 13.34 -7.56 -24.97
N ASP A 514 12.13 -8.11 -24.97
CA ASP A 514 11.04 -7.70 -25.87
C ASP A 514 10.53 -6.27 -25.58
N VAL A 515 9.83 -5.70 -26.55
CA VAL A 515 9.11 -4.43 -26.43
C VAL A 515 7.64 -4.67 -26.76
N LEU A 516 6.76 -4.34 -25.82
CA LEU A 516 5.31 -4.45 -25.99
C LEU A 516 4.74 -3.10 -26.44
N ASN A 517 4.12 -3.08 -27.61
CA ASN A 517 3.34 -1.96 -28.13
C ASN A 517 1.85 -2.27 -27.93
N ILE A 518 1.24 -1.66 -26.92
CA ILE A 518 -0.19 -1.83 -26.64
C ILE A 518 -0.95 -0.69 -27.31
N VAL A 519 -1.62 -0.99 -28.42
CA VAL A 519 -2.51 -0.04 -29.09
C VAL A 519 -3.87 -0.18 -28.41
N PHE A 520 -4.17 0.77 -27.53
CA PHE A 520 -5.38 0.78 -26.72
C PHE A 520 -6.43 1.72 -27.31
N ARG A 521 -7.67 1.25 -27.47
CA ARG A 521 -8.83 2.07 -27.82
C ARG A 521 -9.82 2.10 -26.66
N ASN A 522 -10.21 3.31 -26.24
CA ASN A 522 -11.30 3.46 -25.29
C ASN A 522 -12.63 3.56 -26.06
N ASN A 523 -13.53 2.58 -25.90
CA ASN A 523 -14.87 2.58 -26.47
C ASN A 523 -15.95 2.62 -25.38
N ALA A 524 -15.56 2.87 -24.13
CA ALA A 524 -16.45 3.08 -22.99
C ALA A 524 -16.77 4.57 -22.78
N THR A 525 -17.69 4.84 -21.85
CA THR A 525 -18.16 6.19 -21.50
C THR A 525 -17.22 6.93 -20.55
N GLN A 526 -16.40 6.22 -19.77
CA GLN A 526 -15.44 6.80 -18.82
C GLN A 526 -14.05 6.94 -19.43
N PRO A 527 -13.23 7.91 -18.98
CA PRO A 527 -11.81 7.97 -19.34
C PRO A 527 -11.05 6.80 -18.71
N TYR A 528 -10.35 6.02 -19.52
CA TYR A 528 -9.61 4.83 -19.07
C TYR A 528 -8.18 4.81 -19.60
N SER A 529 -7.36 3.95 -19.02
CA SER A 529 -5.96 3.76 -19.40
C SER A 529 -5.59 2.27 -19.39
N ILE A 530 -4.32 1.95 -19.67
CA ILE A 530 -3.78 0.61 -19.45
C ILE A 530 -2.32 0.72 -18.99
N HIS A 531 -2.02 0.14 -17.83
CA HIS A 531 -0.71 0.11 -17.19
C HIS A 531 -0.43 -1.31 -16.70
N ALA A 532 0.83 -1.75 -16.73
CA ALA A 532 1.23 -3.06 -16.26
C ALA A 532 2.23 -2.99 -15.11
N HIS A 533 2.07 -3.89 -14.14
CA HIS A 533 3.07 -4.20 -13.13
C HIS A 533 4.35 -4.79 -13.77
N GLY A 534 5.47 -4.68 -13.06
CA GLY A 534 6.78 -5.22 -13.46
C GLY A 534 7.55 -4.54 -14.60
N VAL A 535 6.87 -3.98 -15.61
CA VAL A 535 7.48 -3.49 -16.86
C VAL A 535 8.24 -2.15 -16.70
N LEU A 536 8.92 -1.69 -17.77
CA LEU A 536 9.55 -0.37 -17.85
C LEU A 536 8.80 0.52 -18.85
N GLU A 537 8.21 1.61 -18.35
CA GLU A 537 7.56 2.63 -19.16
C GLU A 537 8.51 3.80 -19.43
N LYS A 538 8.88 4.02 -20.70
CA LYS A 538 9.88 5.06 -21.08
C LYS A 538 9.47 6.48 -20.70
N ASN A 539 8.17 6.79 -20.75
CA ASN A 539 7.62 8.14 -20.53
C ASN A 539 6.57 8.12 -19.40
N HIS A 540 6.93 7.63 -18.21
CA HIS A 540 6.02 7.52 -17.06
C HIS A 540 5.27 8.82 -16.69
N ARG A 541 5.87 9.99 -16.95
CA ARG A 541 5.22 11.31 -16.74
C ARG A 541 4.05 11.58 -17.70
N ASP A 542 4.02 10.89 -18.84
CA ASP A 542 2.96 10.94 -19.84
C ASP A 542 2.12 9.65 -19.77
N SER A 543 1.60 9.29 -18.59
CA SER A 543 0.55 8.27 -18.46
C SER A 543 -0.71 8.76 -19.19
N LYS A 544 -0.81 8.45 -20.48
CA LYS A 544 -1.84 8.99 -21.39
C LYS A 544 -3.19 8.31 -21.18
N THR A 545 -4.00 8.86 -20.28
CA THR A 545 -5.44 8.58 -20.25
C THR A 545 -6.04 8.69 -21.65
N ALA A 546 -6.73 7.64 -22.10
CA ALA A 546 -7.49 7.66 -23.36
C ALA A 546 -8.91 8.13 -23.07
N MET A 547 -9.32 9.25 -23.66
CA MET A 547 -10.69 9.72 -23.56
C MET A 547 -11.65 8.81 -24.35
N PRO A 548 -12.96 8.82 -24.07
CA PRO A 548 -13.95 8.07 -24.85
C PRO A 548 -13.82 8.30 -26.37
N GLY A 549 -13.63 7.22 -27.12
CA GLY A 549 -13.39 7.22 -28.58
C GLY A 549 -11.93 7.38 -29.02
N GLU A 550 -11.01 7.67 -28.10
CA GLU A 550 -9.59 7.87 -28.41
C GLU A 550 -8.81 6.56 -28.57
N ILE A 551 -7.73 6.60 -29.35
CA ILE A 551 -6.75 5.52 -29.49
C ILE A 551 -5.39 6.03 -29.00
N VAL A 552 -4.83 5.37 -27.99
CA VAL A 552 -3.53 5.68 -27.39
C VAL A 552 -2.62 4.46 -27.51
N THR A 553 -1.36 4.67 -27.92
CA THR A 553 -0.36 3.59 -27.93
C THR A 553 0.59 3.73 -26.74
N TYR A 554 0.69 2.66 -25.97
CA TYR A 554 1.59 2.52 -24.83
C TYR A 554 2.78 1.65 -25.26
N GLN A 555 3.98 2.01 -24.83
CA GLN A 555 5.19 1.22 -25.05
C GLN A 555 5.75 0.78 -23.71
N TRP A 556 5.81 -0.54 -23.50
CA TRP A 556 6.43 -1.16 -22.34
C TRP A 556 7.68 -1.92 -22.80
N ASP A 557 8.85 -1.50 -22.33
CA ASP A 557 10.06 -2.30 -22.52
C ASP A 557 10.11 -3.39 -21.44
N VAL A 558 10.65 -4.57 -21.76
CA VAL A 558 10.77 -5.71 -20.84
C VAL A 558 12.25 -6.00 -20.54
N PRO A 559 12.93 -5.18 -19.71
CA PRO A 559 14.30 -5.44 -19.28
C PRO A 559 14.42 -6.69 -18.40
N GLU A 560 15.65 -7.13 -18.11
CA GLU A 560 15.93 -8.29 -17.25
C GLU A 560 15.28 -8.17 -15.86
N ARG A 561 15.20 -6.96 -15.30
CA ARG A 561 14.51 -6.70 -14.03
C ARG A 561 12.98 -6.82 -14.08
N SER A 562 12.38 -6.92 -15.26
CA SER A 562 10.94 -7.22 -15.45
C SER A 562 10.68 -8.72 -15.63
N GLY A 563 11.74 -9.52 -15.78
CA GLY A 563 11.68 -10.98 -15.92
C GLY A 563 12.05 -11.76 -14.66
N PRO A 564 12.02 -13.10 -14.74
CA PRO A 564 12.20 -13.97 -13.57
C PRO A 564 13.57 -13.81 -12.94
N GLY A 565 13.61 -13.62 -11.61
CA GLY A 565 14.84 -13.60 -10.81
C GLY A 565 15.52 -14.98 -10.75
N PRO A 566 16.70 -15.11 -10.13
CA PRO A 566 17.44 -16.38 -10.03
C PRO A 566 16.64 -17.56 -9.47
N ASN A 567 15.72 -17.31 -8.51
CA ASN A 567 14.96 -18.35 -7.81
C ASN A 567 13.50 -18.48 -8.29
N ASP A 568 13.06 -17.69 -9.27
CA ASP A 568 11.74 -17.85 -9.88
C ASP A 568 11.73 -19.00 -10.92
N SER A 569 10.54 -19.52 -11.23
CA SER A 569 10.34 -20.44 -12.36
C SER A 569 10.61 -19.76 -13.73
N ALA A 570 10.46 -20.49 -14.84
CA ALA A 570 10.82 -20.01 -16.18
C ALA A 570 10.05 -18.78 -16.67
N CYS A 571 8.87 -18.52 -16.07
CA CYS A 571 8.03 -17.36 -16.27
C CYS A 571 7.52 -16.84 -14.91
N LEU A 572 7.21 -15.55 -14.83
CA LEU A 572 6.43 -14.96 -13.74
C LEU A 572 5.15 -14.30 -14.28
N SER A 573 4.23 -14.03 -13.37
CA SER A 573 3.03 -13.26 -13.66
C SER A 573 3.15 -11.82 -13.15
N TRP A 574 2.57 -10.92 -13.92
CA TRP A 574 2.21 -9.55 -13.58
C TRP A 574 0.73 -9.36 -13.93
N ILE A 575 0.19 -8.21 -13.57
CA ILE A 575 -1.17 -7.80 -13.93
C ILE A 575 -1.13 -6.47 -14.67
N TYR A 576 -2.12 -6.22 -15.52
CA TYR A 576 -2.37 -4.91 -16.11
C TYR A 576 -3.81 -4.45 -15.85
N TYR A 577 -3.98 -3.15 -15.70
CA TYR A 577 -5.23 -2.51 -15.25
C TYR A 577 -5.20 -1.02 -15.60
N SER A 578 -6.33 -0.33 -15.44
CA SER A 578 -6.38 1.13 -15.63
C SER A 578 -5.97 1.87 -14.35
N THR A 579 -5.23 2.97 -14.53
CA THR A 579 -4.72 3.81 -13.45
C THR A 579 -5.38 5.20 -13.38
N VAL A 580 -6.50 5.44 -14.09
CA VAL A 580 -7.23 6.72 -14.04
C VAL A 580 -7.90 6.86 -12.68
N ASP A 581 -8.74 5.88 -12.32
CA ASP A 581 -9.13 5.61 -10.94
C ASP A 581 -8.83 4.14 -10.65
N ARG A 582 -7.69 3.89 -10.00
CA ARG A 582 -7.16 2.53 -9.74
C ARG A 582 -8.14 1.59 -9.06
N VAL A 583 -9.09 2.12 -8.30
CA VAL A 583 -10.05 1.32 -7.53
C VAL A 583 -11.34 1.17 -8.31
N LYS A 584 -11.91 2.28 -8.81
CA LYS A 584 -13.16 2.20 -9.58
C LYS A 584 -12.98 1.47 -10.91
N ASP A 585 -11.88 1.68 -11.61
CA ASP A 585 -11.64 1.04 -12.90
C ASP A 585 -11.45 -0.48 -12.75
N LEU A 586 -10.74 -0.90 -11.69
CA LEU A 586 -10.55 -2.31 -11.31
C LEU A 586 -11.90 -2.98 -11.04
N TYR A 587 -12.69 -2.43 -10.12
CA TYR A 587 -14.00 -2.99 -9.78
C TYR A 587 -15.01 -2.90 -10.92
N SER A 588 -14.88 -1.91 -11.82
CA SER A 588 -15.66 -1.84 -13.06
C SER A 588 -15.34 -2.96 -14.05
N GLY A 589 -14.19 -3.66 -13.93
CA GLY A 589 -13.81 -4.84 -14.70
C GLY A 589 -12.50 -4.74 -15.49
N LEU A 590 -11.76 -3.63 -15.41
CA LEU A 590 -10.58 -3.38 -16.24
C LEU A 590 -9.30 -3.96 -15.63
N VAL A 591 -9.12 -5.26 -15.82
CA VAL A 591 -7.96 -6.02 -15.32
C VAL A 591 -7.62 -7.19 -16.25
N GLY A 592 -6.33 -7.55 -16.37
CA GLY A 592 -5.90 -8.70 -17.16
C GLY A 592 -4.48 -9.20 -16.85
N PRO A 593 -4.13 -10.44 -17.24
CA PRO A 593 -2.86 -11.07 -16.89
C PRO A 593 -1.76 -10.75 -17.91
N LEU A 594 -0.56 -10.45 -17.41
CA LEU A 594 0.68 -10.37 -18.19
C LEU A 594 1.62 -11.47 -17.69
N LYS A 595 2.23 -12.25 -18.59
CA LYS A 595 3.37 -13.13 -18.23
C LYS A 595 4.66 -12.65 -18.88
N VAL A 596 5.76 -12.70 -18.12
CA VAL A 596 7.10 -12.46 -18.64
C VAL A 596 7.94 -13.71 -18.43
N CYS A 597 8.66 -14.13 -19.46
CA CYS A 597 9.47 -15.35 -19.43
C CYS A 597 10.95 -15.07 -19.73
N ARG A 598 11.83 -15.98 -19.30
CA ARG A 598 13.24 -15.93 -19.71
C ARG A 598 13.35 -16.08 -21.23
N LYS A 599 14.31 -15.40 -21.86
CA LYS A 599 14.53 -15.42 -23.32
C LYS A 599 14.69 -16.86 -23.86
N GLY A 600 13.96 -17.20 -24.92
CA GLY A 600 13.91 -18.52 -25.54
C GLY A 600 12.95 -19.53 -24.90
N THR A 601 12.17 -19.15 -23.88
CA THR A 601 11.22 -20.03 -23.15
C THR A 601 9.89 -20.22 -23.90
N LEU A 602 9.44 -19.20 -24.65
CA LEU A 602 8.15 -19.19 -25.33
C LEU A 602 8.25 -19.77 -26.75
N ASP A 603 7.14 -20.34 -27.22
CA ASP A 603 6.93 -20.69 -28.63
C ASP A 603 6.42 -19.47 -29.45
N SER A 604 6.17 -19.66 -30.75
CA SER A 604 5.72 -18.59 -31.66
C SER A 604 4.38 -17.97 -31.26
N ASN A 605 3.56 -18.71 -30.50
CA ASN A 605 2.21 -18.34 -30.10
C ASN A 605 2.18 -17.79 -28.67
N GLY A 606 3.35 -17.69 -28.01
CA GLY A 606 3.47 -17.19 -26.65
C GLY A 606 3.20 -18.21 -25.56
N ARG A 607 3.09 -19.51 -25.89
CA ARG A 607 2.97 -20.56 -24.89
C ARG A 607 4.34 -21.01 -24.41
N ARG A 608 4.45 -21.35 -23.12
CA ARG A 608 5.69 -21.89 -22.55
C ARG A 608 6.03 -23.27 -23.14
N LYS A 609 7.26 -23.45 -23.63
CA LYS A 609 7.77 -24.75 -24.10
C LYS A 609 7.75 -25.78 -22.97
N GLY A 610 7.27 -26.99 -23.28
CA GLY A 610 7.17 -28.10 -22.33
C GLY A 610 5.95 -28.07 -21.42
N VAL A 611 5.04 -27.09 -21.59
CA VAL A 611 3.78 -26.97 -20.84
C VAL A 611 2.61 -27.12 -21.82
N SER A 612 1.64 -27.96 -21.48
CA SER A 612 0.50 -28.27 -22.37
C SER A 612 -0.56 -27.18 -22.32
N LYS A 613 -0.91 -26.72 -21.10
CA LYS A 613 -1.94 -25.72 -20.80
C LYS A 613 -1.41 -24.65 -19.83
N GLU A 614 -1.93 -23.43 -19.97
CA GLU A 614 -1.62 -22.30 -19.11
C GLU A 614 -2.94 -21.63 -18.71
N PHE A 615 -3.17 -21.48 -17.40
CA PHE A 615 -4.39 -20.89 -16.85
C PHE A 615 -4.04 -19.66 -16.00
N ALA A 616 -4.77 -18.55 -16.19
CA ALA A 616 -4.67 -17.36 -15.35
C ALA A 616 -5.95 -17.18 -14.54
N LEU A 617 -5.83 -17.14 -13.21
CA LEU A 617 -6.94 -17.00 -12.27
C LEU A 617 -6.72 -15.77 -11.39
N LEU A 618 -7.67 -14.83 -11.45
CA LEU A 618 -7.84 -13.72 -10.54
C LEU A 618 -8.87 -14.09 -9.48
N PHE A 619 -8.44 -14.02 -8.22
CA PHE A 619 -9.29 -14.06 -7.04
C PHE A 619 -9.53 -12.62 -6.60
N LEU A 620 -10.78 -12.19 -6.64
CA LEU A 620 -11.20 -10.83 -6.34
C LEU A 620 -12.67 -10.82 -5.91
N VAL A 621 -12.96 -10.22 -4.76
CA VAL A 621 -14.31 -9.78 -4.40
C VAL A 621 -14.63 -8.53 -5.21
N PHE A 622 -15.41 -8.68 -6.29
CA PHE A 622 -15.82 -7.56 -7.12
C PHE A 622 -16.87 -6.73 -6.37
N ASP A 623 -16.42 -5.66 -5.73
CA ASP A 623 -17.26 -4.68 -5.04
C ASP A 623 -17.92 -3.73 -6.06
N GLU A 624 -19.12 -4.10 -6.54
CA GLU A 624 -19.86 -3.29 -7.52
C GLU A 624 -20.35 -1.95 -6.93
N ASN A 625 -20.30 -1.77 -5.60
CA ASN A 625 -20.57 -0.47 -4.98
C ASN A 625 -19.50 0.58 -5.34
N GLN A 626 -18.28 0.14 -5.70
CA GLN A 626 -17.19 1.00 -6.19
C GLN A 626 -17.20 1.19 -7.72
N SER A 627 -18.04 0.45 -8.45
CA SER A 627 -18.13 0.48 -9.91
C SER A 627 -18.56 1.85 -10.44
N TRP A 628 -18.01 2.29 -11.57
CA TRP A 628 -18.51 3.46 -12.30
C TRP A 628 -19.97 3.29 -12.74
N TYR A 629 -20.43 2.04 -12.89
CA TYR A 629 -21.73 1.69 -13.44
C TYR A 629 -22.81 1.49 -12.38
N LEU A 630 -22.53 1.65 -11.08
CA LEU A 630 -23.51 1.44 -10.00
C LEU A 630 -24.83 2.21 -10.22
N GLU A 631 -24.76 3.52 -10.51
CA GLU A 631 -25.98 4.32 -10.76
C GLU A 631 -26.73 3.94 -12.04
N GLU A 632 -26.09 3.23 -12.98
CA GLU A 632 -26.73 2.72 -14.20
C GLU A 632 -27.37 1.35 -13.93
N ASN A 633 -26.64 0.44 -13.27
CA ASN A 633 -27.12 -0.87 -12.85
C ASN A 633 -28.36 -0.76 -11.95
N VAL A 634 -28.35 0.16 -10.98
CA VAL A 634 -29.54 0.50 -10.18
C VAL A 634 -30.76 0.86 -11.05
N LYS A 635 -30.58 1.65 -12.11
CA LYS A 635 -31.68 2.10 -12.98
C LYS A 635 -32.16 1.00 -13.94
N ILE A 636 -31.29 0.05 -14.29
CA ILE A 636 -31.62 -1.07 -15.18
C ILE A 636 -32.36 -2.17 -14.43
N TYR A 637 -31.84 -2.56 -13.26
CA TYR A 637 -32.31 -3.75 -12.55
C TYR A 637 -33.34 -3.43 -11.46
N ILE A 638 -33.22 -2.33 -10.69
CA ILE A 638 -34.19 -2.00 -9.63
C ILE A 638 -35.41 -1.28 -10.18
N GLN A 639 -36.57 -1.93 -10.11
CA GLN A 639 -37.87 -1.37 -10.49
C GLN A 639 -38.61 -0.81 -9.27
N GLY A 640 -38.50 0.50 -9.00
CA GLY A 640 -39.25 1.17 -7.93
C GLY A 640 -38.69 2.55 -7.52
N ASP A 641 -39.25 3.12 -6.45
CA ASP A 641 -38.77 4.35 -5.80
C ASP A 641 -37.45 4.09 -5.05
N TRP A 642 -36.36 3.94 -5.80
CA TRP A 642 -35.02 3.85 -5.23
C TRP A 642 -34.55 5.22 -4.74
N ASN A 643 -34.13 5.29 -3.48
CA ASN A 643 -33.55 6.48 -2.87
C ASN A 643 -32.08 6.23 -2.50
N ARG A 644 -31.24 7.27 -2.55
CA ARG A 644 -29.81 7.19 -2.17
C ARG A 644 -29.57 6.72 -0.72
N SER A 645 -30.58 6.73 0.15
CA SER A 645 -30.50 6.10 1.47
C SER A 645 -30.27 4.60 1.41
N HIS A 646 -30.73 3.90 0.37
CA HIS A 646 -30.51 2.46 0.20
C HIS A 646 -29.06 2.13 -0.20
N GLN A 647 -28.25 3.10 -0.67
CA GLN A 647 -26.81 2.90 -0.91
C GLN A 647 -25.99 2.76 0.37
N GLN A 648 -26.58 3.09 1.52
CA GLN A 648 -25.95 3.00 2.84
C GLN A 648 -26.51 1.82 3.65
N ASP A 649 -27.39 1.02 3.04
CA ASP A 649 -27.93 -0.19 3.63
C ASP A 649 -26.90 -1.33 3.53
N GLU A 650 -26.65 -2.01 4.65
CA GLU A 650 -25.61 -3.03 4.73
C GLU A 650 -25.96 -4.27 3.89
N GLU A 651 -27.24 -4.67 3.80
CA GLU A 651 -27.65 -5.79 2.94
C GLU A 651 -27.51 -5.45 1.46
N PHE A 652 -27.85 -4.22 1.05
CA PHE A 652 -27.63 -3.77 -0.32
C PHE A 652 -26.14 -3.77 -0.68
N MET A 653 -25.29 -3.19 0.18
CA MET A 653 -23.84 -3.17 -0.05
C MET A 653 -23.26 -4.58 -0.14
N GLU A 654 -23.69 -5.51 0.72
CA GLU A 654 -23.22 -6.89 0.72
C GLU A 654 -23.69 -7.66 -0.52
N SER A 655 -24.94 -7.49 -0.96
CA SER A 655 -25.47 -8.12 -2.17
C SER A 655 -24.70 -7.80 -3.45
N ASN A 656 -23.94 -6.70 -3.44
CA ASN A 656 -23.13 -6.20 -4.56
C ASN A 656 -21.65 -6.62 -4.48
N LYS A 657 -21.23 -7.43 -3.50
CA LYS A 657 -19.87 -7.96 -3.37
C LYS A 657 -19.77 -9.35 -4.00
N MET A 658 -19.35 -9.40 -5.26
CA MET A 658 -19.32 -10.64 -6.03
C MET A 658 -17.99 -11.38 -5.81
N HIS A 659 -17.99 -12.37 -4.91
CA HIS A 659 -16.83 -13.15 -4.49
C HIS A 659 -16.37 -14.15 -5.57
N ALA A 660 -15.64 -13.67 -6.59
CA ALA A 660 -15.52 -14.36 -7.86
C ALA A 660 -14.11 -14.85 -8.21
N ILE A 661 -14.05 -15.94 -8.98
CA ILE A 661 -12.86 -16.37 -9.73
C ILE A 661 -13.04 -15.94 -11.18
N ASN A 662 -12.17 -15.08 -11.71
CA ASN A 662 -12.28 -14.50 -13.06
C ASN A 662 -13.67 -13.89 -13.38
N GLY A 663 -14.36 -13.34 -12.37
CA GLY A 663 -15.69 -12.76 -12.52
C GLY A 663 -16.82 -13.81 -12.66
N LYS A 664 -16.61 -15.05 -12.23
CA LYS A 664 -17.64 -16.09 -12.11
C LYS A 664 -17.71 -16.65 -10.69
N VAL A 665 -18.90 -17.07 -10.29
CA VAL A 665 -19.21 -17.62 -8.96
C VAL A 665 -19.93 -18.98 -9.08
N TYR A 666 -19.94 -19.78 -8.01
CA TYR A 666 -20.72 -21.02 -7.89
C TYR A 666 -20.57 -21.94 -9.11
N GLY A 667 -19.35 -22.37 -9.43
CA GLY A 667 -19.11 -23.32 -10.52
C GLY A 667 -19.09 -22.72 -11.94
N ASN A 668 -19.51 -21.46 -12.15
CA ASN A 668 -19.77 -20.90 -13.50
C ASN A 668 -18.54 -20.54 -14.37
N LEU A 669 -17.30 -20.92 -13.99
CA LEU A 669 -16.10 -20.63 -14.77
C LEU A 669 -15.78 -21.79 -15.76
N PRO A 670 -15.85 -21.57 -17.09
CA PRO A 670 -15.61 -22.63 -18.07
C PRO A 670 -14.12 -22.77 -18.44
N GLY A 671 -13.77 -23.86 -19.14
CA GLY A 671 -12.50 -23.97 -19.88
C GLY A 671 -11.28 -24.41 -19.07
N LEU A 672 -11.45 -24.81 -17.80
CA LEU A 672 -10.38 -25.39 -16.97
C LEU A 672 -10.19 -26.90 -17.26
N GLU A 673 -9.84 -27.22 -18.50
CA GLU A 673 -9.68 -28.61 -18.97
C GLU A 673 -8.23 -28.93 -19.37
N MET A 674 -7.72 -30.06 -18.87
CA MET A 674 -6.36 -30.56 -19.10
C MET A 674 -6.32 -32.10 -19.15
N CYS A 675 -5.23 -32.69 -19.63
CA CYS A 675 -5.09 -34.14 -19.74
C CYS A 675 -4.16 -34.72 -18.67
N GLU A 676 -4.42 -35.96 -18.27
CA GLU A 676 -3.58 -36.73 -17.37
C GLU A 676 -2.12 -36.84 -17.86
N GLY A 677 -1.18 -36.53 -16.97
CA GLY A 677 0.25 -36.48 -17.23
C GLY A 677 0.71 -35.26 -18.06
N ASP A 678 -0.12 -34.23 -18.21
CA ASP A 678 0.33 -32.92 -18.70
C ASP A 678 1.05 -32.13 -17.60
N TRP A 679 1.96 -31.26 -18.03
CA TRP A 679 2.44 -30.15 -17.22
C TRP A 679 1.59 -28.91 -17.50
N VAL A 680 1.13 -28.27 -16.43
CA VAL A 680 0.22 -27.11 -16.45
C VAL A 680 0.79 -26.00 -15.58
N ASN A 681 0.85 -24.78 -16.13
CA ASN A 681 1.15 -23.58 -15.35
C ASN A 681 -0.15 -22.90 -14.90
N TRP A 682 -0.26 -22.61 -13.62
CA TRP A 682 -1.31 -21.76 -13.07
C TRP A 682 -0.71 -20.41 -12.65
N TYR A 683 -1.21 -19.33 -13.22
CA TYR A 683 -0.84 -17.95 -12.93
C TYR A 683 -1.93 -17.37 -12.02
N LEU A 684 -1.62 -17.23 -10.74
CA LEU A 684 -2.55 -16.90 -9.68
C LEU A 684 -2.38 -15.43 -9.27
N LEU A 685 -3.48 -14.67 -9.27
CA LEU A 685 -3.50 -13.23 -9.06
C LEU A 685 -4.44 -12.88 -7.90
N GLY A 686 -3.93 -12.17 -6.90
CA GLY A 686 -4.73 -11.53 -5.85
C GLY A 686 -4.75 -10.00 -6.03
N MET A 687 -5.94 -9.41 -5.97
CA MET A 687 -6.18 -7.95 -5.98
C MET A 687 -7.35 -7.65 -5.04
N GLY A 688 -7.61 -6.38 -4.72
CA GLY A 688 -8.84 -5.97 -4.05
C GLY A 688 -8.63 -5.28 -2.71
N GLN A 689 -9.56 -5.50 -1.78
CA GLN A 689 -9.68 -4.86 -0.45
C GLN A 689 -8.96 -5.65 0.65
N GLU A 690 -9.07 -5.22 1.90
CA GLU A 690 -8.50 -5.92 3.07
C GLU A 690 -9.11 -7.32 3.26
N ILE A 691 -10.35 -7.51 2.78
CA ILE A 691 -11.04 -8.80 2.76
C ILE A 691 -10.48 -9.77 1.71
N ASP A 692 -9.72 -9.31 0.70
CA ASP A 692 -9.17 -10.15 -0.37
C ASP A 692 -7.93 -10.96 0.06
N VAL A 693 -8.07 -11.66 1.19
CA VAL A 693 -7.19 -12.73 1.65
C VAL A 693 -7.69 -14.04 1.05
N HIS A 694 -6.98 -14.60 0.07
CA HIS A 694 -7.44 -15.80 -0.65
C HIS A 694 -6.49 -16.96 -0.43
N THR A 695 -7.03 -18.12 -0.07
CA THR A 695 -6.27 -19.37 0.16
C THR A 695 -6.68 -20.39 -0.90
N VAL A 696 -6.03 -20.31 -2.07
CA VAL A 696 -6.44 -21.05 -3.28
C VAL A 696 -6.08 -22.53 -3.13
N HIS A 697 -7.09 -23.39 -2.98
CA HIS A 697 -6.94 -24.83 -2.86
C HIS A 697 -7.36 -25.57 -4.13
N PHE A 698 -6.58 -26.58 -4.52
CA PHE A 698 -6.89 -27.51 -5.61
C PHE A 698 -7.16 -28.90 -5.05
N HIS A 699 -8.36 -29.45 -5.27
CA HIS A 699 -8.69 -30.79 -4.81
C HIS A 699 -7.90 -31.87 -5.57
N ALA A 700 -7.52 -32.92 -4.86
CA ALA A 700 -6.85 -34.13 -5.37
C ALA A 700 -5.50 -33.97 -6.10
N GLU A 701 -5.05 -32.75 -6.37
CA GLU A 701 -3.80 -32.43 -7.05
C GLU A 701 -2.83 -31.65 -6.17
N THR A 702 -1.54 -31.70 -6.50
CA THR A 702 -0.50 -30.91 -5.83
C THR A 702 0.43 -30.28 -6.84
N PHE A 703 0.89 -29.07 -6.56
CA PHE A 703 1.76 -28.30 -7.44
C PHE A 703 3.12 -28.02 -6.78
N ILE A 704 4.08 -27.61 -7.60
CA ILE A 704 5.39 -27.14 -7.17
C ILE A 704 5.35 -25.62 -7.07
N TYR A 705 5.77 -25.09 -5.93
CA TYR A 705 5.80 -23.67 -5.61
C TYR A 705 7.14 -23.33 -4.94
N ARG A 706 7.92 -22.40 -5.53
CA ARG A 706 9.19 -21.87 -4.98
C ARG A 706 10.23 -22.92 -4.52
N SER A 707 10.15 -24.17 -5.02
CA SER A 707 10.96 -25.36 -4.64
C SER A 707 10.39 -26.29 -3.54
N TYR A 708 9.14 -26.12 -3.10
CA TYR A 708 8.43 -27.12 -2.30
C TYR A 708 7.11 -27.55 -2.97
N ARG A 709 6.48 -28.61 -2.45
CA ARG A 709 5.18 -29.11 -2.93
C ARG A 709 4.07 -28.66 -1.99
N ALA A 710 2.97 -28.18 -2.54
CA ALA A 710 1.78 -27.74 -1.80
C ALA A 710 0.50 -27.97 -2.64
N ASP A 711 -0.64 -27.76 -2.01
CA ASP A 711 -2.00 -27.81 -2.55
C ASP A 711 -2.81 -26.53 -2.23
N VAL A 712 -2.22 -25.59 -1.47
CA VAL A 712 -2.80 -24.27 -1.14
C VAL A 712 -1.80 -23.15 -1.47
N VAL A 713 -2.27 -22.06 -2.08
CA VAL A 713 -1.50 -20.81 -2.30
C VAL A 713 -2.20 -19.63 -1.65
N ASP A 714 -1.48 -18.90 -0.81
CA ASP A 714 -1.95 -17.65 -0.20
C ASP A 714 -1.77 -16.48 -1.20
N LEU A 715 -2.86 -15.77 -1.49
CA LEU A 715 -2.90 -14.56 -2.30
C LEU A 715 -3.49 -13.41 -1.51
N PHE A 716 -2.96 -12.22 -1.74
CA PHE A 716 -3.35 -10.95 -1.14
C PHE A 716 -3.32 -9.86 -2.21
N PRO A 717 -3.84 -8.65 -1.99
CA PRO A 717 -3.81 -7.59 -3.00
C PRO A 717 -2.40 -7.28 -3.51
N GLY A 718 -2.18 -7.48 -4.82
CA GLY A 718 -0.88 -7.35 -5.48
C GLY A 718 0.03 -8.58 -5.38
N THR A 719 -0.48 -9.73 -4.94
CA THR A 719 0.25 -11.01 -4.95
C THR A 719 0.06 -11.68 -6.31
N PHE A 720 1.15 -11.89 -7.04
CA PHE A 720 1.15 -12.55 -8.34
C PHE A 720 2.12 -13.73 -8.28
N GLU A 721 1.59 -14.95 -8.33
CA GLU A 721 2.36 -16.18 -8.18
C GLU A 721 2.11 -17.12 -9.35
N MET A 722 3.05 -18.03 -9.59
CA MET A 722 2.94 -19.04 -10.64
C MET A 722 3.34 -20.40 -10.05
N VAL A 723 2.45 -21.39 -10.22
CA VAL A 723 2.67 -22.76 -9.73
C VAL A 723 2.64 -23.77 -10.87
N GLU A 724 3.51 -24.78 -10.75
CA GLU A 724 3.71 -25.81 -11.78
C GLU A 724 3.08 -27.11 -11.32
N MET A 725 1.99 -27.51 -11.97
CA MET A 725 1.24 -28.72 -11.65
C MET A 725 1.57 -29.81 -12.68
N GLN A 726 1.87 -31.02 -12.19
CA GLN A 726 1.90 -32.23 -13.01
C GLN A 726 0.61 -33.00 -12.75
N VAL A 727 -0.27 -32.99 -13.73
CA VAL A 727 -1.64 -33.51 -13.63
C VAL A 727 -1.62 -35.03 -13.50
N GLY A 728 -2.33 -35.61 -12.53
CA GLY A 728 -2.24 -37.03 -12.20
C GLY A 728 -3.56 -37.79 -12.04
N ASN A 729 -4.67 -37.16 -11.66
CA ASN A 729 -5.89 -37.87 -11.23
C ASN A 729 -7.11 -37.54 -12.11
N PRO A 730 -7.49 -38.40 -13.10
CA PRO A 730 -8.65 -38.16 -13.95
C PRO A 730 -9.96 -38.00 -13.17
N GLY A 731 -10.72 -36.96 -13.49
CA GLY A 731 -11.93 -36.58 -12.77
C GLY A 731 -12.24 -35.09 -12.91
N THR A 732 -13.33 -34.66 -12.28
CA THR A 732 -13.69 -33.25 -12.13
C THR A 732 -13.57 -32.88 -10.66
N TRP A 733 -12.79 -31.84 -10.38
CA TRP A 733 -12.29 -31.52 -9.03
C TRP A 733 -12.59 -30.06 -8.69
N LEU A 734 -12.81 -29.80 -7.40
CA LEU A 734 -13.09 -28.46 -6.89
C LEU A 734 -11.80 -27.63 -6.78
N LEU A 735 -11.91 -26.36 -7.15
CA LEU A 735 -10.90 -25.32 -7.02
C LEU A 735 -11.57 -24.12 -6.36
N HIS A 736 -11.16 -23.76 -5.16
CA HIS A 736 -11.86 -22.76 -4.35
C HIS A 736 -10.91 -21.94 -3.47
N CYS A 737 -11.40 -20.81 -2.96
CA CYS A 737 -10.80 -20.18 -1.80
C CYS A 737 -11.18 -20.95 -0.52
N HIS A 738 -10.22 -21.18 0.39
CA HIS A 738 -10.48 -21.88 1.65
C HIS A 738 -10.88 -20.91 2.81
N VAL A 739 -11.01 -19.61 2.54
CA VAL A 739 -11.67 -18.66 3.46
C VAL A 739 -13.17 -18.92 3.46
N ALA A 740 -13.73 -19.22 4.63
CA ALA A 740 -15.10 -19.72 4.80
C ALA A 740 -16.18 -18.78 4.23
N ASP A 741 -15.97 -17.48 4.36
CA ASP A 741 -16.87 -16.46 3.82
C ASP A 741 -16.87 -16.49 2.27
N HIS A 742 -15.68 -16.53 1.67
CA HIS A 742 -15.53 -16.48 0.21
C HIS A 742 -16.10 -17.73 -0.47
N ILE A 743 -15.94 -18.93 0.12
CA ILE A 743 -16.57 -20.15 -0.43
C ILE A 743 -18.09 -20.11 -0.32
N HIS A 744 -18.66 -19.69 0.83
CA HIS A 744 -20.11 -19.51 0.96
C HIS A 744 -20.66 -18.49 -0.05
N ALA A 745 -19.92 -17.41 -0.31
CA ALA A 745 -20.26 -16.39 -1.30
C ALA A 745 -19.92 -16.79 -2.76
N GLY A 746 -19.49 -18.03 -3.00
CA GLY A 746 -19.38 -18.63 -4.32
C GLY A 746 -18.01 -18.54 -5.00
N MET A 747 -16.93 -18.27 -4.27
CA MET A 747 -15.55 -18.23 -4.79
C MET A 747 -14.97 -19.63 -5.00
N GLU A 748 -15.65 -20.39 -5.86
CA GLU A 748 -15.36 -21.78 -6.17
C GLU A 748 -15.73 -22.14 -7.61
N THR A 749 -14.98 -23.08 -8.18
CA THR A 749 -15.22 -23.60 -9.52
C THR A 749 -14.67 -25.02 -9.69
N LEU A 750 -14.83 -25.58 -10.88
CA LEU A 750 -14.37 -26.91 -11.23
C LEU A 750 -13.25 -26.86 -12.25
N PHE A 751 -12.30 -27.80 -12.12
CA PHE A 751 -11.37 -28.15 -13.20
C PHE A 751 -11.50 -29.63 -13.54
N THR A 752 -11.31 -29.98 -14.81
CA THR A 752 -11.49 -31.34 -15.31
C THR A 752 -10.18 -31.88 -15.86
N ILE A 753 -9.78 -33.03 -15.34
CA ILE A 753 -8.66 -33.84 -15.81
C ILE A 753 -9.24 -34.97 -16.66
N LEU A 754 -8.98 -34.91 -17.96
CA LEU A 754 -9.33 -35.95 -18.91
C LEU A 754 -8.30 -37.08 -18.86
N PRO A 755 -8.73 -38.37 -18.85
CA PRO A 755 -7.81 -39.49 -18.89
C PRO A 755 -7.02 -39.48 -20.20
N ARG A 756 -5.74 -39.83 -20.15
CA ARG A 756 -4.90 -39.81 -21.35
C ARG A 756 -5.34 -40.93 -22.28
N GLN A 757 -5.96 -40.61 -23.42
CA GLN A 757 -6.24 -41.61 -24.45
C GLN A 757 -4.94 -42.28 -24.87
N ALA A 758 -4.87 -43.60 -24.70
CA ALA A 758 -3.75 -44.40 -25.19
C ALA A 758 -3.70 -44.25 -26.72
N SER A 759 -2.57 -43.76 -27.23
CA SER A 759 -2.27 -43.79 -28.66
C SER A 759 -2.05 -45.24 -29.07
N GLY A 760 -3.04 -45.80 -29.75
CA GLY A 760 -2.98 -47.15 -30.33
C GLY A 760 -2.17 -47.23 -31.61
#